data_AF-A0A2Z4NCA9-F1
#
_entry.id   AF-A0A2Z4NCA9-F1
#
_cell.length_a   1.000
_cell.length_b   1.000
_cell.length_c   1.000
_cell.angle_alpha   90.00
_cell.angle_beta   90.00
_cell.angle_gamma   90.00
#
_symmetry.space_group_name_H-M   'P 1'
#
loop_
_entity.id
_entity.type
_entity.pdbx_description
1 polymer ?
#
loop_
_entity_poly.entity_id
_entity_poly.type
_entity_poly.pdbx_seq_one_letter_code
_entity_poly.pdbx_strand_id
1 'polypeptide(L)'
;MIRGHMKRNYDFLNHFFKQEELNNDLISDVKYVAIGDSFCTGLSSKFGFFANGKLENGEITGLGYPSFLANLIKQNNKTNLISFDNLAMVSSHFQLWTALIQNDHNELKKYTNHFDILKQLDWNVKNPFRNFFSNYFKNWNIKKDDFLIIQQKIKEANLITINLGLDDILYNLPFKYLKSLRRIEEKEEILNLIENDIKELIKTKKTEYLSLIKTIKFHNPNANLYLINYPYVVNYFASLIDRFYDLDFYFTKKATQLILEAINYMTKKVAREMKIGYLNVFDEEYFENKHEYLNENIFSIFPTDKLHKKIAMDLFIKLSINKSKFNLENLKTEFVEKYLINKNYWFDDLFSYKQLFDNQTNEGLIKFVFGRNLNYNLFINNELENKYKKILKPYLNIYPIIESYVKFGTKNIPIIVSQMIEQKFKNQKEKYPSILKTLEYLKDETRSKEIFLTLFKNGKLEKILYMLQQQVFKEKLKNNITIKELKNGWKEILNSDQKPIYDVLKQFFDSKVIEESKIEIKELFKSLIDDALNTDILEFVFGFKNNKHYSEIRSYLSSLESFKEVVYFIVENVTNYAQLYSKLNTFDELWKNFIIKNKFNLIKHFDEIFIEISNENNIENTINFIIETIKTSIRVTNLNPKEEKDLKEDIKYIILTLKDNTKHLNNMFVKFIDKVKNYSLYDLIVKKETKQKIFKLNNWISLFSFLFLASKIGRRFLNIKRIINKNKI
;
A
#
# COMPACT_ATOMS: atom_id res chain seq x y z
N MET A 1 19.25 35.18 0.91
CA MET A 1 20.27 34.71 1.88
C MET A 1 20.03 33.29 2.43
N ILE A 2 18.82 32.70 2.37
CA ILE A 2 18.54 31.32 2.85
C ILE A 2 18.71 30.27 1.72
N ARG A 3 19.80 30.35 0.93
CA ARG A 3 20.09 29.38 -0.15
C ARG A 3 21.46 28.70 0.01
N GLY A 4 22.17 28.96 1.10
CA GLY A 4 23.61 28.71 1.18
C GLY A 4 24.09 27.56 2.07
N HIS A 5 23.31 27.04 3.03
CA HIS A 5 23.92 26.21 4.08
C HIS A 5 23.18 24.91 4.39
N MET A 6 24.00 23.85 4.49
CA MET A 6 23.76 22.50 5.01
C MET A 6 23.23 21.44 4.04
N LYS A 7 24.07 21.09 3.05
CA LYS A 7 24.12 19.72 2.52
C LYS A 7 25.01 18.88 3.45
N ARG A 8 24.43 17.88 4.13
CA ARG A 8 25.20 16.93 4.97
C ARG A 8 25.86 15.88 4.10
N ASN A 9 27.14 15.60 4.37
CA ASN A 9 27.91 14.57 3.67
C ASN A 9 28.06 13.33 4.58
N TYR A 10 27.60 12.18 4.10
CA TYR A 10 27.66 10.88 4.80
C TYR A 10 28.66 9.90 4.16
N ASP A 11 29.66 10.38 3.41
CA ASP A 11 30.65 9.54 2.70
C ASP A 11 31.37 8.52 3.61
N PHE A 12 31.47 8.80 4.92
CA PHE A 12 32.04 7.86 5.89
C PHE A 12 31.25 6.53 6.01
N LEU A 13 29.95 6.51 5.68
CA LEU A 13 29.12 5.31 5.73
C LEU A 13 29.59 4.24 4.73
N ASN A 14 30.29 4.65 3.68
CA ASN A 14 30.71 3.79 2.57
C ASN A 14 32.12 3.18 2.75
N HIS A 15 32.91 3.59 3.74
CA HIS A 15 34.33 3.16 3.88
C HIS A 15 34.51 1.71 4.34
N PHE A 16 35.22 0.88 3.57
CA PHE A 16 35.43 -0.56 3.82
C PHE A 16 36.62 -0.88 4.74
N PHE A 17 36.55 -2.03 5.40
CA PHE A 17 37.59 -2.50 6.31
C PHE A 17 38.31 -3.71 5.70
N LYS A 18 39.60 -3.83 6.00
CA LYS A 18 40.39 -5.02 5.70
C LYS A 18 40.20 -6.03 6.83
N GLN A 19 39.76 -7.24 6.50
CA GLN A 19 39.76 -8.37 7.42
C GLN A 19 41.21 -8.84 7.60
N GLU A 20 41.64 -9.06 8.85
CA GLU A 20 42.93 -9.70 9.12
C GLU A 20 42.97 -11.09 8.45
N GLU A 21 44.07 -11.43 7.79
CA GLU A 21 44.24 -12.71 7.10
C GLU A 21 44.15 -13.85 8.12
N LEU A 22 43.00 -14.49 8.18
CA LEU A 22 42.80 -15.79 8.81
C LEU A 22 43.02 -16.87 7.75
N ASN A 23 43.54 -18.03 8.15
CA ASN A 23 43.87 -19.16 7.26
C ASN A 23 42.90 -19.34 6.08
N ASN A 24 43.46 -19.46 4.87
CA ASN A 24 42.78 -19.68 3.59
C ASN A 24 42.26 -21.13 3.46
N ASP A 25 41.53 -21.63 4.45
CA ASP A 25 40.94 -22.98 4.38
C ASP A 25 39.73 -22.94 3.44
N LEU A 26 39.97 -23.28 2.19
CA LEU A 26 38.93 -23.54 1.19
C LEU A 26 38.10 -24.75 1.63
N ILE A 27 36.79 -24.71 1.37
CA ILE A 27 35.90 -25.83 1.68
C ILE A 27 35.40 -26.48 0.40
N SER A 28 35.44 -27.82 0.36
CA SER A 28 34.87 -28.63 -0.73
C SER A 28 33.48 -29.13 -0.35
N ASP A 29 33.31 -29.73 0.83
CA ASP A 29 32.02 -30.15 1.36
C ASP A 29 31.32 -28.99 2.09
N VAL A 30 30.14 -28.60 1.63
CA VAL A 30 29.43 -27.41 2.11
C VAL A 30 28.17 -27.80 2.88
N LYS A 31 28.08 -27.37 4.14
CA LYS A 31 26.90 -27.44 5.00
C LYS A 31 26.42 -26.01 5.24
N TYR A 32 25.45 -25.58 4.44
CA TYR A 32 25.04 -24.19 4.32
C TYR A 32 23.78 -23.90 5.14
N VAL A 33 23.86 -22.94 6.07
CA VAL A 33 22.69 -22.39 6.76
C VAL A 33 22.55 -20.92 6.43
N ALA A 34 21.34 -20.48 6.07
CA ALA A 34 21.01 -19.06 5.98
C ALA A 34 20.09 -18.66 7.11
N ILE A 35 20.41 -17.55 7.77
CA ILE A 35 19.53 -16.90 8.75
C ILE A 35 19.27 -15.46 8.30
N GLY A 36 18.14 -14.90 8.69
CA GLY A 36 17.77 -13.56 8.26
C GLY A 36 16.31 -13.25 8.45
N ASP A 37 15.93 -12.07 7.94
CA ASP A 37 14.56 -11.58 7.96
C ASP A 37 13.79 -11.91 6.66
N SER A 38 12.66 -11.21 6.48
CA SER A 38 11.77 -11.26 5.33
C SER A 38 12.51 -11.25 3.98
N PHE A 39 13.61 -10.51 3.84
CA PHE A 39 14.38 -10.47 2.60
C PHE A 39 15.08 -11.80 2.32
N CYS A 40 15.71 -12.39 3.33
CA CYS A 40 16.43 -13.65 3.21
C CYS A 40 15.50 -14.86 2.96
N THR A 41 14.25 -14.77 3.40
CA THR A 41 13.24 -15.83 3.19
C THR A 41 12.84 -16.06 1.74
N GLY A 42 13.19 -15.16 0.81
CA GLY A 42 12.69 -15.22 -0.57
C GLY A 42 11.25 -14.71 -0.73
N LEU A 43 10.76 -13.94 0.24
CA LEU A 43 9.44 -13.32 0.19
C LEU A 43 9.33 -12.46 -1.07
N SER A 44 8.44 -12.85 -1.99
CA SER A 44 8.22 -12.11 -3.23
C SER A 44 6.79 -11.58 -3.30
N SER A 45 6.68 -10.38 -3.83
CA SER A 45 5.39 -9.75 -4.14
C SER A 45 4.57 -10.48 -5.19
N LYS A 46 5.12 -11.45 -5.94
CA LYS A 46 4.36 -12.18 -6.95
C LYS A 46 3.56 -13.36 -6.40
N PHE A 47 3.98 -13.98 -5.30
CA PHE A 47 3.26 -15.12 -4.72
C PHE A 47 2.91 -14.93 -3.24
N GLY A 48 3.48 -13.95 -2.55
CA GLY A 48 2.94 -13.46 -1.28
C GLY A 48 3.17 -14.32 -0.06
N PHE A 49 4.09 -15.27 -0.18
CA PHE A 49 4.55 -16.11 0.91
C PHE A 49 6.08 -16.09 0.93
N PHE A 50 6.68 -16.55 2.01
CA PHE A 50 8.11 -16.82 2.00
C PHE A 50 8.41 -18.03 1.12
N ALA A 51 9.59 -18.06 0.51
CA ALA A 51 10.05 -19.15 -0.35
C ALA A 51 11.38 -19.70 0.15
N ASN A 52 11.41 -20.02 1.45
CA ASN A 52 12.53 -20.70 2.07
C ASN A 52 12.85 -21.99 1.32
N GLY A 53 14.13 -22.30 1.25
CA GLY A 53 14.66 -23.46 0.59
C GLY A 53 15.41 -24.37 1.53
N LYS A 54 15.44 -25.65 1.18
CA LYS A 54 16.33 -26.64 1.77
C LYS A 54 16.80 -27.63 0.70
N LEU A 55 17.88 -28.35 0.99
CA LEU A 55 18.28 -29.55 0.25
C LEU A 55 17.54 -30.76 0.82
N GLU A 56 16.75 -31.43 -0.01
CA GLU A 56 16.00 -32.63 0.38
C GLU A 56 16.00 -33.61 -0.81
N ASN A 57 16.39 -34.87 -0.55
CA ASN A 57 16.49 -35.92 -1.58
C ASN A 57 17.34 -35.50 -2.80
N GLY A 58 18.40 -34.72 -2.57
CA GLY A 58 19.27 -34.22 -3.63
C GLY A 58 18.69 -33.03 -4.41
N GLU A 59 17.46 -32.60 -4.17
CA GLU A 59 16.86 -31.42 -4.80
C GLU A 59 16.91 -30.19 -3.89
N ILE A 60 17.16 -29.02 -4.48
CA ILE A 60 17.07 -27.74 -3.79
C ILE A 60 15.67 -27.16 -4.03
N THR A 61 15.10 -26.56 -3.00
CA THR A 61 13.80 -25.88 -3.05
C THR A 61 13.94 -24.37 -2.75
N GLY A 62 12.85 -23.62 -2.92
CA GLY A 62 12.79 -22.19 -2.59
C GLY A 62 13.24 -21.26 -3.72
N LEU A 63 13.04 -19.95 -3.50
CA LEU A 63 13.32 -18.86 -4.46
C LEU A 63 14.03 -17.66 -3.82
N GLY A 64 14.47 -17.78 -2.56
CA GLY A 64 15.32 -16.77 -1.94
C GLY A 64 16.75 -16.81 -2.47
N TYR A 65 17.53 -15.75 -2.24
CA TYR A 65 18.94 -15.73 -2.61
C TYR A 65 19.73 -16.93 -2.01
N PRO A 66 19.42 -17.45 -0.80
CA PRO A 66 20.09 -18.64 -0.29
C PRO A 66 19.88 -19.87 -1.16
N SER A 67 18.67 -20.07 -1.71
CA SER A 67 18.36 -21.20 -2.59
C SER A 67 19.15 -21.13 -3.89
N PHE A 68 19.25 -19.93 -4.48
CA PHE A 68 20.04 -19.74 -5.68
C PHE A 68 21.55 -19.91 -5.43
N LEU A 69 22.05 -19.47 -4.26
CA LEU A 69 23.45 -19.65 -3.88
C LEU A 69 23.76 -21.14 -3.66
N ALA A 70 22.89 -21.86 -2.94
CA ALA A 70 23.00 -23.30 -2.77
C ALA A 70 23.03 -24.03 -4.12
N ASN A 71 22.22 -23.59 -5.09
CA ASN A 71 22.21 -24.17 -6.42
C ASN A 71 23.52 -23.94 -7.18
N LEU A 72 24.12 -22.74 -7.07
CA LEU A 72 25.44 -22.47 -7.67
C LEU A 72 26.55 -23.30 -7.01
N ILE A 73 26.51 -23.45 -5.68
CA ILE A 73 27.45 -24.33 -4.93
C ILE A 73 27.31 -25.78 -5.39
N LYS A 74 26.09 -26.29 -5.57
CA LYS A 74 25.85 -27.66 -6.05
C LYS A 74 26.32 -27.87 -7.50
N GLN A 75 26.19 -26.86 -8.36
CA GLN A 75 26.56 -26.95 -9.78
C GLN A 75 28.07 -26.82 -10.01
N ASN A 76 28.81 -26.25 -9.07
CA ASN A 76 30.25 -26.07 -9.18
C ASN A 76 31.00 -27.38 -8.93
N ASN A 77 31.89 -27.75 -9.85
CA ASN A 77 32.61 -29.03 -9.82
C ASN A 77 33.69 -29.13 -8.72
N LYS A 78 33.99 -28.04 -8.03
CA LYS A 78 34.94 -27.98 -6.90
C LYS A 78 34.29 -28.11 -5.53
N THR A 79 32.96 -28.10 -5.48
CA THR A 79 32.20 -28.12 -4.25
C THR A 79 31.14 -29.19 -4.29
N ASN A 80 30.76 -29.68 -3.11
CA ASN A 80 29.73 -30.66 -2.89
C ASN A 80 28.79 -30.13 -1.81
N LEU A 81 27.52 -29.92 -2.16
CA LEU A 81 26.53 -29.42 -1.21
C LEU A 81 25.99 -30.58 -0.38
N ILE A 82 26.45 -30.71 0.86
CA ILE A 82 26.05 -31.77 1.80
C ILE A 82 24.70 -31.47 2.44
N SER A 83 24.49 -30.23 2.87
CA SER A 83 23.22 -29.78 3.46
C SER A 83 22.96 -28.31 3.14
N PHE A 84 21.67 -27.96 3.06
CA PHE A 84 21.24 -26.58 2.92
C PHE A 84 19.92 -26.39 3.68
N ASP A 85 19.88 -25.39 4.55
CA ASP A 85 18.70 -24.99 5.29
C ASP A 85 18.60 -23.44 5.32
N ASN A 86 17.62 -22.86 4.62
CA ASN A 86 17.28 -21.45 4.76
C ASN A 86 16.28 -21.27 5.91
N LEU A 87 16.80 -20.95 7.10
CA LEU A 87 16.01 -20.81 8.32
C LEU A 87 15.48 -19.37 8.51
N ALA A 88 15.75 -18.45 7.59
CA ALA A 88 15.32 -17.05 7.69
C ALA A 88 13.81 -16.91 7.94
N MET A 89 13.39 -16.02 8.83
CA MET A 89 11.99 -15.85 9.24
C MET A 89 11.49 -14.43 8.95
N VAL A 90 10.26 -14.31 8.45
CA VAL A 90 9.61 -13.00 8.22
C VAL A 90 9.43 -12.26 9.55
N SER A 91 9.66 -10.95 9.59
CA SER A 91 9.61 -10.15 10.82
C SER A 91 10.46 -10.65 11.98
N SER A 92 11.60 -11.26 11.67
CA SER A 92 12.60 -11.61 12.68
C SER A 92 13.56 -10.44 12.94
N HIS A 93 14.18 -10.48 14.11
CA HIS A 93 15.08 -9.44 14.61
C HIS A 93 16.18 -10.07 15.46
N PHE A 94 17.23 -9.31 15.80
CA PHE A 94 18.44 -9.84 16.45
C PHE A 94 18.18 -10.62 17.74
N GLN A 95 17.29 -10.10 18.60
CA GLN A 95 16.98 -10.72 19.90
C GLN A 95 16.20 -12.03 19.74
N LEU A 96 15.25 -12.12 18.80
CA LEU A 96 14.54 -13.38 18.53
C LEU A 96 15.50 -14.47 18.07
N TRP A 97 16.40 -14.15 17.13
CA TRP A 97 17.41 -15.08 16.67
C TRP A 97 18.36 -15.52 17.80
N THR A 98 18.74 -14.60 18.68
CA THR A 98 19.55 -14.92 19.87
C THR A 98 18.82 -15.93 20.76
N ALA A 99 17.53 -15.70 21.06
CA ALA A 99 16.71 -16.60 21.86
C ALA A 99 16.52 -17.98 21.21
N LEU A 100 16.31 -18.03 19.88
CA LEU A 100 16.17 -19.28 19.12
C LEU A 100 17.45 -20.12 19.17
N ILE A 101 18.62 -19.50 19.00
CA ILE A 101 19.91 -20.22 19.00
C ILE A 101 20.27 -20.69 20.41
N GLN A 102 19.96 -19.89 21.44
CA GLN A 102 20.13 -20.29 22.83
C GLN A 102 19.11 -21.34 23.28
N ASN A 103 18.02 -21.51 22.52
CA ASN A 103 16.84 -22.28 22.91
C ASN A 103 16.29 -21.81 24.27
N ASP A 104 16.26 -20.49 24.50
CA ASP A 104 15.77 -19.89 25.75
C ASP A 104 14.24 -19.84 25.73
N HIS A 105 13.60 -20.81 26.41
CA HIS A 105 12.15 -20.91 26.45
C HIS A 105 11.46 -19.68 27.07
N ASN A 106 12.12 -18.95 27.96
CA ASN A 106 11.52 -17.78 28.61
C ASN A 106 11.56 -16.56 27.69
N GLU A 107 12.66 -16.34 26.98
CA GLU A 107 12.72 -15.29 25.96
C GLU A 107 11.80 -15.61 24.78
N LEU A 108 11.76 -16.87 24.32
CA LEU A 108 10.91 -17.29 23.20
C LEU A 108 9.41 -17.04 23.45
N LYS A 109 8.92 -17.16 24.69
CA LYS A 109 7.52 -16.84 25.04
C LYS A 109 7.14 -15.40 24.70
N LYS A 110 8.07 -14.45 24.78
CA LYS A 110 7.83 -13.03 24.43
C LYS A 110 7.53 -12.84 22.94
N TYR A 111 7.85 -13.84 22.10
CA TYR A 111 7.69 -13.82 20.66
C TYR A 111 6.57 -14.74 20.15
N THR A 112 5.62 -15.13 21.01
CA THR A 112 4.47 -15.98 20.62
C THR A 112 3.73 -15.42 19.41
N ASN A 113 3.44 -14.12 19.40
CA ASN A 113 2.81 -13.44 18.26
C ASN A 113 3.60 -13.56 16.95
N HIS A 114 4.93 -13.53 17.01
CA HIS A 114 5.77 -13.75 15.84
C HIS A 114 5.60 -15.19 15.33
N PHE A 115 5.63 -16.18 16.22
CA PHE A 115 5.42 -17.58 15.84
C PHE A 115 4.01 -17.83 15.27
N ASP A 116 2.98 -17.15 15.78
CA ASP A 116 1.63 -17.24 15.22
C ASP A 116 1.56 -16.67 13.79
N ILE A 117 2.23 -15.54 13.52
CA ILE A 117 2.38 -15.01 12.15
C ILE A 117 3.07 -16.03 11.25
N LEU A 118 4.23 -16.54 11.68
CA LEU A 118 5.02 -17.48 10.90
C LEU A 118 4.24 -18.76 10.60
N LYS A 119 3.55 -19.30 11.60
CA LYS A 119 2.72 -20.50 11.53
C LYS A 119 1.49 -20.31 10.63
N GLN A 120 0.82 -19.16 10.71
CA GLN A 120 -0.31 -18.84 9.83
C GLN A 120 0.10 -18.80 8.36
N LEU A 121 1.28 -18.26 8.06
CA LEU A 121 1.84 -18.24 6.72
C LEU A 121 2.33 -19.62 6.27
N ASP A 122 2.98 -20.37 7.16
CA ASP A 122 3.47 -21.73 6.91
C ASP A 122 2.33 -22.71 6.61
N TRP A 123 1.20 -22.61 7.30
CA TRP A 123 0.05 -23.51 7.13
C TRP A 123 -0.93 -23.09 6.04
N ASN A 124 -0.77 -21.90 5.46
CA ASN A 124 -1.74 -21.37 4.53
C ASN A 124 -1.92 -22.30 3.32
N VAL A 125 -3.16 -22.68 3.02
CA VAL A 125 -3.48 -23.60 1.92
C VAL A 125 -3.06 -23.07 0.53
N LYS A 126 -2.92 -21.74 0.40
CA LYS A 126 -2.44 -21.08 -0.83
C LYS A 126 -0.91 -20.94 -0.87
N ASN A 127 -0.19 -21.29 0.21
CA ASN A 127 1.26 -21.23 0.25
C ASN A 127 1.86 -22.44 -0.50
N PRO A 128 2.60 -22.23 -1.60
CA PRO A 128 3.24 -23.31 -2.35
C PRO A 128 4.44 -23.91 -1.62
N PHE A 129 4.97 -23.21 -0.61
CA PHE A 129 6.07 -23.63 0.27
C PHE A 129 5.55 -23.97 1.68
N ARG A 130 4.27 -24.35 1.80
CA ARG A 130 3.63 -24.65 3.09
C ARG A 130 4.36 -25.75 3.86
N ASN A 131 4.20 -25.73 5.18
CA ASN A 131 4.79 -26.67 6.13
C ASN A 131 6.33 -26.67 6.16
N PHE A 132 7.00 -25.67 5.58
CA PHE A 132 8.45 -25.57 5.64
C PHE A 132 8.93 -25.56 7.10
N PHE A 133 8.45 -24.63 7.91
CA PHE A 133 8.85 -24.52 9.32
C PHE A 133 8.23 -25.62 10.18
N SER A 134 7.02 -26.06 9.87
CA SER A 134 6.38 -27.15 10.61
C SER A 134 7.14 -28.47 10.53
N ASN A 135 7.88 -28.71 9.44
CA ASN A 135 8.78 -29.85 9.33
C ASN A 135 9.97 -29.77 10.30
N TYR A 136 10.38 -28.57 10.72
CA TYR A 136 11.44 -28.36 11.73
C TYR A 136 10.86 -28.30 13.15
N PHE A 137 9.83 -27.47 13.37
CA PHE A 137 9.31 -27.15 14.71
C PHE A 137 8.22 -28.11 15.20
N LYS A 138 7.80 -29.08 14.39
CA LYS A 138 6.82 -30.11 14.76
C LYS A 138 5.52 -29.50 15.31
N ASN A 139 5.36 -29.45 16.63
CA ASN A 139 4.15 -28.96 17.30
C ASN A 139 4.22 -27.48 17.68
N TRP A 140 5.30 -26.78 17.35
CA TRP A 140 5.52 -25.36 17.68
C TRP A 140 5.46 -25.09 19.20
N ASN A 141 5.85 -26.05 20.02
CA ASN A 141 5.71 -25.96 21.47
C ASN A 141 6.95 -25.30 22.10
N ILE A 142 6.83 -24.01 22.45
CA ILE A 142 7.89 -23.21 23.09
C ILE A 142 8.37 -23.79 24.42
N LYS A 143 7.52 -24.53 25.16
CA LYS A 143 7.90 -25.16 26.44
C LYS A 143 8.68 -26.46 26.26
N LYS A 144 8.82 -26.93 25.02
CA LYS A 144 9.58 -28.13 24.65
C LYS A 144 10.72 -27.71 23.72
N ASP A 145 11.60 -28.65 23.41
CA ASP A 145 12.74 -28.44 22.51
C ASP A 145 12.37 -28.49 21.02
N ASP A 146 11.17 -28.06 20.66
CA ASP A 146 10.70 -28.00 19.27
C ASP A 146 11.55 -27.02 18.43
N PHE A 147 12.15 -26.00 19.06
CA PHE A 147 13.01 -25.01 18.41
C PHE A 147 14.51 -25.34 18.49
N LEU A 148 14.91 -26.37 19.25
CA LEU A 148 16.32 -26.76 19.43
C LEU A 148 17.00 -27.12 18.11
N ILE A 149 16.23 -27.52 17.11
CA ILE A 149 16.69 -27.78 15.75
C ILE A 149 17.44 -26.60 15.12
N ILE A 150 17.09 -25.35 15.47
CA ILE A 150 17.83 -24.16 15.01
C ILE A 150 19.27 -24.21 15.51
N GLN A 151 19.47 -24.44 16.81
CA GLN A 151 20.80 -24.55 17.40
C GLN A 151 21.59 -25.71 16.77
N GLN A 152 20.94 -26.86 16.55
CA GLN A 152 21.58 -28.03 15.93
C GLN A 152 22.08 -27.72 14.51
N LYS A 153 21.24 -27.09 13.68
CA LYS A 153 21.62 -26.69 12.32
C LYS A 153 22.75 -25.66 12.31
N ILE A 154 22.75 -24.71 13.24
CA ILE A 154 23.85 -23.76 13.41
C ILE A 154 25.15 -24.47 13.80
N LYS A 155 25.11 -25.47 14.70
CA LYS A 155 26.27 -26.28 15.10
C LYS A 155 26.85 -27.12 13.97
N GLU A 156 26.00 -27.64 13.09
CA GLU A 156 26.41 -28.50 11.98
C GLU A 156 26.97 -27.76 10.77
N ALA A 157 26.62 -26.48 10.61
CA ALA A 157 27.00 -25.67 9.45
C ALA A 157 28.49 -25.37 9.41
N ASN A 158 29.06 -25.28 8.20
CA ASN A 158 30.40 -24.71 7.99
C ASN A 158 30.37 -23.40 7.19
N LEU A 159 29.21 -23.05 6.61
CA LEU A 159 28.92 -21.77 5.99
C LEU A 159 27.61 -21.24 6.57
N ILE A 160 27.65 -20.03 7.14
CA ILE A 160 26.46 -19.32 7.59
C ILE A 160 26.41 -17.93 6.96
N THR A 161 25.33 -17.64 6.23
CA THR A 161 25.06 -16.28 5.72
C THR A 161 23.95 -15.62 6.52
N ILE A 162 24.14 -14.34 6.84
CA ILE A 162 23.25 -13.58 7.72
C ILE A 162 22.83 -12.29 7.00
N ASN A 163 21.54 -12.17 6.70
CA ASN A 163 20.93 -10.92 6.21
C ASN A 163 19.76 -10.56 7.13
N LEU A 164 20.05 -9.72 8.14
CA LEU A 164 19.15 -9.41 9.24
C LEU A 164 19.34 -7.96 9.69
N GLY A 165 18.24 -7.31 10.09
CA GLY A 165 18.25 -5.98 10.69
C GLY A 165 17.34 -4.97 10.00
N LEU A 166 16.67 -5.31 8.90
CA LEU A 166 15.74 -4.40 8.24
C LEU A 166 14.57 -4.07 9.17
N ASP A 167 13.94 -5.08 9.75
CA ASP A 167 12.80 -4.93 10.66
C ASP A 167 13.22 -4.24 11.99
N ASP A 168 14.43 -4.51 12.49
CA ASP A 168 15.01 -3.86 13.69
C ASP A 168 15.12 -2.34 13.54
N ILE A 169 15.45 -1.85 12.34
CA ILE A 169 15.56 -0.42 12.08
C ILE A 169 14.22 0.16 11.65
N LEU A 170 13.57 -0.44 10.63
CA LEU A 170 12.35 0.10 10.02
C LEU A 170 11.23 0.34 11.03
N TYR A 171 10.97 -0.61 11.94
CA TYR A 171 9.87 -0.49 12.90
C TYR A 171 10.12 0.52 14.02
N ASN A 172 11.38 0.90 14.24
CA ASN A 172 11.82 1.79 15.31
C ASN A 172 12.25 3.17 14.79
N LEU A 173 12.03 3.46 13.49
CA LEU A 173 12.27 4.78 12.94
C LEU A 173 11.36 5.84 13.60
N PRO A 174 11.86 7.08 13.76
CA PRO A 174 11.10 8.19 14.32
C PRO A 174 10.05 8.74 13.33
N PHE A 175 9.10 7.91 12.90
CA PHE A 175 8.04 8.30 11.95
C PHE A 175 7.21 9.49 12.42
N LYS A 176 7.11 9.71 13.73
CA LYS A 176 6.45 10.90 14.31
C LYS A 176 7.11 12.19 13.81
N TYR A 177 8.44 12.27 13.83
CA TYR A 177 9.19 13.44 13.39
C TYR A 177 9.29 13.54 11.87
N LEU A 178 9.42 12.42 11.15
CA LEU A 178 9.38 12.43 9.69
C LEU A 178 8.08 13.04 9.16
N LYS A 179 6.96 12.81 9.85
CA LYS A 179 5.67 13.38 9.48
C LYS A 179 5.52 14.87 9.81
N SER A 180 6.25 15.43 10.77
CA SER A 180 6.21 16.86 11.09
C SER A 180 6.99 17.72 10.10
N LEU A 181 7.86 17.14 9.27
CA LEU A 181 8.61 17.87 8.22
C LEU A 181 7.71 18.57 7.18
N ARG A 182 6.43 18.19 7.10
CA ARG A 182 5.44 18.73 6.16
C ARG A 182 4.95 20.14 6.48
N ARG A 183 5.11 20.58 7.72
CA ARG A 183 4.52 21.82 8.24
C ARG A 183 5.46 22.30 9.33
N ILE A 184 6.13 23.46 9.16
CA ILE A 184 6.77 24.34 10.19
C ILE A 184 8.02 25.03 9.61
N GLU A 185 8.38 26.20 10.18
CA GLU A 185 9.56 27.04 9.92
C GLU A 185 10.86 26.46 10.56
N GLU A 186 10.75 25.63 11.60
CA GLU A 186 11.80 24.91 12.36
C GLU A 186 12.19 23.53 11.76
N LYS A 187 12.20 23.39 10.42
CA LYS A 187 12.52 22.11 9.77
C LYS A 187 13.90 21.56 10.17
N GLU A 188 14.86 22.45 10.42
CA GLU A 188 16.23 22.08 10.79
C GLU A 188 16.34 21.39 12.16
N GLU A 189 15.60 21.87 13.16
CA GLU A 189 15.60 21.28 14.50
C GLU A 189 14.99 19.87 14.48
N ILE A 190 13.88 19.69 13.74
CA ILE A 190 13.24 18.39 13.55
C ILE A 190 14.19 17.41 12.84
N LEU A 191 14.97 17.88 11.86
CA LEU A 191 15.97 17.06 11.18
C LEU A 191 17.11 16.64 12.12
N ASN A 192 17.56 17.53 13.01
CA ASN A 192 18.55 17.20 14.03
C ASN A 192 18.04 16.13 15.00
N LEU A 193 16.78 16.23 15.44
CA LEU A 193 16.14 15.21 16.27
C LEU A 193 16.07 13.85 15.56
N ILE A 194 15.62 13.83 14.30
CA ILE A 194 15.56 12.59 13.50
C ILE A 194 16.95 11.95 13.38
N GLU A 195 17.99 12.74 13.10
CA GLU A 195 19.34 12.22 12.98
C GLU A 195 19.86 11.63 14.29
N ASN A 196 19.63 12.31 15.42
CA ASN A 196 20.04 11.82 16.73
C ASN A 196 19.31 10.54 17.12
N ASP A 197 17.99 10.46 16.87
CA ASP A 197 17.19 9.27 17.11
C ASP A 197 17.68 8.07 16.27
N ILE A 198 17.97 8.30 14.99
CA ILE A 198 18.53 7.26 14.12
C ILE A 198 19.91 6.81 14.63
N LYS A 199 20.77 7.73 15.08
CA LYS A 199 22.09 7.39 15.63
C LYS A 199 21.98 6.53 16.90
N GLU A 200 21.13 6.89 17.85
CA GLU A 200 20.92 6.11 19.08
C GLU A 200 20.25 4.76 18.79
N LEU A 201 19.31 4.72 17.83
CA LEU A 201 18.73 3.47 17.35
C LEU A 201 19.80 2.52 16.79
N ILE A 202 20.65 3.01 15.89
CA ILE A 202 21.74 2.22 15.29
C ILE A 202 22.72 1.73 16.35
N LYS A 203 23.07 2.57 17.32
CA LYS A 203 23.95 2.18 18.45
C LYS A 203 23.34 1.07 19.30
N THR A 204 22.06 1.18 19.63
CA THR A 204 21.33 0.16 20.39
C THR A 204 21.27 -1.15 19.61
N LYS A 205 20.84 -1.10 18.34
CA LYS A 205 20.68 -2.29 17.49
C LYS A 205 21.99 -2.95 17.10
N LYS A 206 23.08 -2.19 16.98
CA LYS A 206 24.43 -2.76 16.82
C LYS A 206 24.80 -3.67 18.01
N THR A 207 24.46 -3.28 19.24
CA THR A 207 24.79 -4.06 20.45
C THR A 207 24.04 -5.39 20.46
N GLU A 208 22.76 -5.39 20.07
CA GLU A 208 21.97 -6.61 19.92
C GLU A 208 22.53 -7.52 18.82
N TYR A 209 22.95 -6.95 17.68
CA TYR A 209 23.54 -7.71 16.59
C TYR A 209 24.89 -8.34 17.00
N LEU A 210 25.75 -7.61 17.72
CA LEU A 210 26.99 -8.16 18.29
C LEU A 210 26.70 -9.36 19.21
N SER A 211 25.66 -9.27 20.04
CA SER A 211 25.23 -10.38 20.92
C SER A 211 24.83 -11.63 20.13
N LEU A 212 24.05 -11.45 19.05
CA LEU A 212 23.68 -12.54 18.15
C LEU A 212 24.91 -13.23 17.55
N ILE A 213 25.85 -12.47 17.00
CA ILE A 213 27.06 -13.05 16.39
C ILE A 213 27.93 -13.77 17.43
N LYS A 214 28.06 -13.22 18.65
CA LYS A 214 28.76 -13.90 19.75
C LYS A 214 28.11 -15.23 20.09
N THR A 215 26.78 -15.26 20.13
CA THR A 215 25.99 -16.47 20.40
C THR A 215 26.20 -17.52 19.32
N ILE A 216 26.19 -17.14 18.05
CA ILE A 216 26.50 -18.06 16.94
C ILE A 216 27.91 -18.63 17.09
N LYS A 217 28.93 -17.79 17.31
CA LYS A 217 30.32 -18.22 17.49
C LYS A 217 30.52 -19.11 18.71
N PHE A 218 29.78 -18.88 19.79
CA PHE A 218 29.83 -19.72 20.97
C PHE A 218 29.37 -21.16 20.66
N HIS A 219 28.30 -21.31 19.89
CA HIS A 219 27.79 -22.64 19.50
C HIS A 219 28.56 -23.26 18.33
N ASN A 220 29.13 -22.45 17.45
CA ASN A 220 29.94 -22.92 16.31
C ASN A 220 31.12 -21.97 16.04
N PRO A 221 32.28 -22.20 16.70
CA PRO A 221 33.45 -21.33 16.55
C PRO A 221 34.13 -21.48 15.17
N ASN A 222 33.86 -22.57 14.45
CA ASN A 222 34.53 -22.92 13.20
C ASN A 222 33.72 -22.53 11.95
N ALA A 223 32.48 -22.07 12.11
CA ALA A 223 31.65 -21.67 10.98
C ALA A 223 32.23 -20.45 10.25
N ASN A 224 32.21 -20.50 8.92
CA ASN A 224 32.48 -19.34 8.09
C ASN A 224 31.24 -18.44 8.07
N LEU A 225 31.27 -17.36 8.86
CA LEU A 225 30.17 -16.41 8.99
C LEU A 225 30.32 -15.24 8.01
N TYR A 226 29.26 -14.92 7.27
CA TYR A 226 29.21 -13.78 6.37
C TYR A 226 27.96 -12.93 6.62
N LEU A 227 28.15 -11.65 6.90
CA LEU A 227 27.07 -10.68 6.95
C LEU A 227 26.85 -10.09 5.55
N ILE A 228 25.60 -10.08 5.11
CA ILE A 228 25.18 -9.61 3.79
C ILE A 228 24.32 -8.36 3.98
N ASN A 229 24.62 -7.33 3.21
CA ASN A 229 23.89 -6.06 3.27
C ASN A 229 22.58 -6.09 2.44
N TYR A 230 21.77 -5.05 2.53
CA TYR A 230 20.54 -4.93 1.75
C TYR A 230 20.76 -4.11 0.48
N PRO A 231 20.19 -4.54 -0.65
CA PRO A 231 20.05 -3.67 -1.80
C PRO A 231 18.89 -2.68 -1.63
N TYR A 232 18.87 -1.67 -2.49
CA TYR A 232 17.80 -0.69 -2.53
C TYR A 232 16.54 -1.24 -3.21
N VAL A 233 15.43 -1.35 -2.46
CA VAL A 233 14.17 -1.99 -2.91
C VAL A 233 13.00 -1.02 -3.15
N VAL A 234 13.15 0.29 -2.90
CA VAL A 234 12.05 1.27 -2.99
C VAL A 234 12.19 2.22 -4.19
N ASN A 235 12.71 1.74 -5.33
CA ASN A 235 13.07 2.58 -6.49
C ASN A 235 11.94 3.47 -7.03
N TYR A 236 10.76 2.92 -7.29
CA TYR A 236 9.66 3.67 -7.91
C TYR A 236 9.04 4.72 -6.98
N PHE A 237 8.97 4.43 -5.68
CA PHE A 237 8.33 5.29 -4.69
C PHE A 237 9.30 6.22 -3.97
N ALA A 238 10.61 6.03 -4.11
CA ALA A 238 11.62 6.89 -3.49
C ALA A 238 11.31 8.37 -3.69
N SER A 239 11.21 8.80 -4.95
CA SER A 239 10.92 10.20 -5.33
C SER A 239 9.54 10.69 -4.88
N LEU A 240 8.59 9.78 -4.65
CA LEU A 240 7.27 10.11 -4.13
C LEU A 240 7.33 10.33 -2.62
N ILE A 241 8.06 9.47 -1.91
CA ILE A 241 8.30 9.60 -0.48
C ILE A 241 9.07 10.89 -0.19
N ASP A 242 10.15 11.17 -0.93
CA ASP A 242 10.97 12.36 -0.68
C ASP A 242 10.18 13.66 -0.94
N ARG A 243 9.43 13.73 -2.04
CA ARG A 243 8.51 14.85 -2.31
C ARG A 243 7.37 14.96 -1.31
N PHE A 244 6.87 13.85 -0.79
CA PHE A 244 5.79 13.86 0.20
C PHE A 244 6.21 14.49 1.53
N TYR A 245 7.51 14.56 1.80
CA TYR A 245 8.10 15.09 3.02
C TYR A 245 9.04 16.29 2.78
N ASP A 246 9.11 16.83 1.56
CA ASP A 246 10.05 17.89 1.13
C ASP A 246 11.53 17.59 1.47
N LEU A 247 11.92 16.31 1.47
CA LEU A 247 13.24 15.87 1.95
C LEU A 247 14.38 16.24 0.99
N ASP A 248 14.05 16.37 -0.31
CA ASP A 248 14.97 16.75 -1.38
C ASP A 248 15.68 18.10 -1.13
N PHE A 249 15.11 18.96 -0.29
CA PHE A 249 15.70 20.27 0.05
C PHE A 249 16.83 20.18 1.08
N TYR A 250 16.80 19.16 1.95
CA TYR A 250 17.67 19.09 3.14
C TYR A 250 18.73 17.99 3.08
N PHE A 251 18.47 16.94 2.29
CA PHE A 251 19.41 15.85 2.12
C PHE A 251 19.97 15.85 0.70
N THR A 252 21.26 15.53 0.59
CA THR A 252 21.91 15.22 -0.69
C THR A 252 21.43 13.89 -1.27
N LYS A 253 20.86 13.01 -0.43
CA LYS A 253 20.34 11.68 -0.77
C LYS A 253 18.89 11.51 -0.32
N LYS A 254 18.18 10.57 -0.94
CA LYS A 254 16.79 10.22 -0.60
C LYS A 254 16.71 9.67 0.83
N ALA A 255 15.66 9.97 1.60
CA ALA A 255 15.62 9.55 3.01
C ALA A 255 15.50 8.02 3.18
N THR A 256 14.85 7.37 2.23
CA THR A 256 14.81 5.91 2.11
C THR A 256 16.19 5.29 1.89
N GLN A 257 17.11 6.02 1.24
CA GLN A 257 18.50 5.60 1.05
C GLN A 257 19.30 5.72 2.34
N LEU A 258 19.08 6.77 3.14
CA LEU A 258 19.75 6.94 4.44
C LEU A 258 19.46 5.79 5.42
N ILE A 259 18.23 5.29 5.47
CA ILE A 259 17.85 4.15 6.33
C ILE A 259 18.62 2.90 5.93
N LEU A 260 18.70 2.62 4.62
CA LEU A 260 19.43 1.46 4.10
C LEU A 260 20.94 1.60 4.31
N GLU A 261 21.49 2.78 4.08
CA GLU A 261 22.91 3.08 4.35
C GLU A 261 23.24 2.90 5.84
N ALA A 262 22.35 3.32 6.74
CA ALA A 262 22.53 3.14 8.18
C ALA A 262 22.53 1.66 8.58
N ILE A 263 21.60 0.85 8.05
CA ILE A 263 21.59 -0.61 8.25
C ILE A 263 22.89 -1.23 7.72
N ASN A 264 23.25 -0.91 6.48
CA ASN A 264 24.43 -1.47 5.81
C ASN A 264 25.73 -1.10 6.56
N TYR A 265 25.80 0.12 7.10
CA TYR A 265 26.90 0.59 7.95
C TYR A 265 26.97 -0.15 9.29
N MET A 266 25.84 -0.36 9.96
CA MET A 266 25.77 -1.16 11.18
C MET A 266 26.29 -2.58 10.93
N THR A 267 25.77 -3.25 9.90
CA THR A 267 26.19 -4.60 9.50
C THR A 267 27.69 -4.68 9.26
N LYS A 268 28.25 -3.68 8.57
CA LYS A 268 29.68 -3.58 8.30
C LYS A 268 30.52 -3.42 9.57
N LYS A 269 30.10 -2.57 10.51
CA LYS A 269 30.77 -2.40 11.81
C LYS A 269 30.76 -3.68 12.62
N VAL A 270 29.63 -4.38 12.68
CA VAL A 270 29.49 -5.66 13.38
C VAL A 270 30.43 -6.70 12.76
N ALA A 271 30.49 -6.79 11.44
CA ALA A 271 31.40 -7.72 10.76
C ALA A 271 32.87 -7.46 11.11
N ARG A 272 33.29 -6.19 11.10
CA ARG A 272 34.64 -5.77 11.48
C ARG A 272 34.97 -6.14 12.92
N GLU A 273 34.12 -5.75 13.86
CA GLU A 273 34.36 -5.96 15.30
C GLU A 273 34.35 -7.44 15.67
N MET A 274 33.53 -8.24 15.00
CA MET A 274 33.46 -9.68 15.21
C MET A 274 34.48 -10.46 14.38
N LYS A 275 35.28 -9.80 13.54
CA LYS A 275 36.25 -10.43 12.61
C LYS A 275 35.59 -11.53 11.75
N ILE A 276 34.46 -11.21 11.12
CA ILE A 276 33.75 -12.10 10.19
C ILE A 276 33.61 -11.44 8.82
N GLY A 277 33.23 -12.21 7.81
CA GLY A 277 33.10 -11.69 6.45
C GLY A 277 31.94 -10.71 6.31
N TYR A 278 32.13 -9.67 5.51
CA TYR A 278 31.09 -8.79 5.02
C TYR A 278 31.05 -8.86 3.49
N LEU A 279 29.87 -9.08 2.92
CA LEU A 279 29.64 -9.13 1.48
C LEU A 279 28.65 -8.05 1.07
N ASN A 280 29.08 -7.14 0.21
CA ASN A 280 28.22 -6.16 -0.43
C ASN A 280 27.52 -6.81 -1.63
N VAL A 281 26.19 -6.76 -1.67
CA VAL A 281 25.35 -7.26 -2.76
C VAL A 281 24.59 -6.14 -3.49
N PHE A 282 24.88 -4.89 -3.16
CA PHE A 282 24.26 -3.72 -3.74
C PHE A 282 25.19 -3.01 -4.73
N ASP A 283 25.04 -3.38 -6.01
CA ASP A 283 25.68 -2.71 -7.16
C ASP A 283 24.80 -1.53 -7.59
N GLU A 284 24.95 -0.36 -6.95
CA GLU A 284 24.07 0.80 -7.14
C GLU A 284 23.80 1.11 -8.62
N GLU A 285 24.84 1.12 -9.45
CA GLU A 285 24.72 1.38 -10.89
C GLU A 285 23.91 0.31 -11.64
N TYR A 286 24.11 -0.97 -11.31
CA TYR A 286 23.29 -2.04 -11.89
C TYR A 286 21.82 -1.87 -11.51
N PHE A 287 21.56 -1.58 -10.24
CA PHE A 287 20.21 -1.46 -9.70
C PHE A 287 19.46 -0.28 -10.30
N GLU A 288 20.11 0.88 -10.44
CA GLU A 288 19.53 2.05 -11.09
C GLU A 288 19.20 1.76 -12.56
N ASN A 289 20.12 1.12 -13.29
CA ASN A 289 19.97 0.86 -14.72
C ASN A 289 19.03 -0.31 -15.06
N LYS A 290 18.75 -1.23 -14.12
CA LYS A 290 17.99 -2.46 -14.34
C LYS A 290 16.81 -2.67 -13.39
N HIS A 291 16.41 -1.64 -12.63
CA HIS A 291 15.33 -1.73 -11.65
C HIS A 291 14.02 -2.29 -12.20
N GLU A 292 13.71 -2.12 -13.49
CA GLU A 292 12.50 -2.64 -14.14
C GLU A 292 12.39 -4.17 -14.08
N TYR A 293 13.51 -4.89 -14.18
CA TYR A 293 13.53 -6.36 -14.07
C TYR A 293 13.71 -6.85 -12.64
N LEU A 294 14.30 -6.02 -11.78
CA LEU A 294 14.55 -6.35 -10.37
C LEU A 294 13.31 -6.11 -9.51
N ASN A 295 12.44 -5.18 -9.93
CA ASN A 295 11.21 -4.77 -9.24
C ASN A 295 10.05 -4.68 -10.25
N GLU A 296 9.51 -5.82 -10.69
CA GLU A 296 8.42 -5.85 -11.70
C GLU A 296 7.10 -5.22 -11.22
N ASN A 297 6.94 -5.03 -9.91
CA ASN A 297 5.77 -4.40 -9.32
C ASN A 297 6.16 -3.09 -8.67
N ILE A 298 5.59 -1.98 -9.15
CA ILE A 298 5.96 -0.64 -8.68
C ILE A 298 5.61 -0.44 -7.21
N PHE A 299 4.52 -1.04 -6.74
CA PHE A 299 3.99 -0.95 -5.38
C PHE A 299 4.63 -1.95 -4.41
N SER A 300 5.53 -2.80 -4.91
CA SER A 300 6.20 -3.78 -4.06
C SER A 300 7.34 -3.16 -3.29
N ILE A 301 7.44 -3.56 -2.02
CA ILE A 301 8.59 -3.34 -1.14
C ILE A 301 9.46 -4.59 -1.01
N PHE A 302 9.12 -5.67 -1.73
CA PHE A 302 9.79 -6.96 -1.67
C PHE A 302 10.45 -7.29 -3.01
N PRO A 303 11.66 -7.87 -2.98
CA PRO A 303 12.40 -8.24 -4.18
C PRO A 303 11.65 -9.24 -5.08
N THR A 304 12.02 -9.26 -6.35
CA THR A 304 11.66 -10.34 -7.28
C THR A 304 12.62 -11.54 -7.13
N ASP A 305 12.21 -12.69 -7.66
CA ASP A 305 13.05 -13.87 -7.83
C ASP A 305 14.32 -13.56 -8.65
N LYS A 306 14.23 -12.68 -9.65
CA LYS A 306 15.40 -12.21 -10.42
C LYS A 306 16.39 -11.44 -9.55
N LEU A 307 15.90 -10.56 -8.67
CA LEU A 307 16.78 -9.86 -7.74
C LEU A 307 17.49 -10.84 -6.78
N HIS A 308 16.78 -11.82 -6.23
CA HIS A 308 17.40 -12.87 -5.42
C HIS A 308 18.46 -13.67 -6.17
N LYS A 309 18.20 -14.00 -7.43
CA LYS A 309 19.15 -14.70 -8.29
C LYS A 309 20.42 -13.87 -8.53
N LYS A 310 20.29 -12.57 -8.83
CA LYS A 310 21.45 -11.67 -9.01
C LYS A 310 22.31 -11.61 -7.75
N ILE A 311 21.68 -11.49 -6.58
CA ILE A 311 22.39 -11.48 -5.29
C ILE A 311 23.18 -12.78 -5.09
N ALA A 312 22.56 -13.93 -5.35
CA ALA A 312 23.23 -15.22 -5.24
C ALA A 312 24.41 -15.37 -6.21
N MET A 313 24.26 -14.88 -7.44
CA MET A 313 25.33 -14.86 -8.44
C MET A 313 26.53 -14.03 -7.94
N ASP A 314 26.28 -12.84 -7.41
CA ASP A 314 27.33 -11.98 -6.86
C ASP A 314 28.00 -12.60 -5.64
N LEU A 315 27.21 -13.14 -4.70
CA LEU A 315 27.72 -13.83 -3.52
C LEU A 315 28.61 -15.00 -3.89
N PHE A 316 28.19 -15.83 -4.85
CA PHE A 316 28.99 -16.97 -5.29
C PHE A 316 30.30 -16.54 -5.94
N ILE A 317 30.28 -15.50 -6.79
CA ILE A 317 31.51 -14.95 -7.39
C ILE A 317 32.43 -14.43 -6.28
N LYS A 318 31.93 -13.59 -5.37
CA LYS A 318 32.73 -13.02 -4.28
C LYS A 318 33.33 -14.11 -3.39
N LEU A 319 32.55 -15.10 -2.99
CA LEU A 319 33.05 -16.22 -2.18
C LEU A 319 34.03 -17.14 -2.92
N SER A 320 34.04 -17.13 -4.25
CA SER A 320 34.91 -18.01 -5.05
C SER A 320 36.13 -17.29 -5.59
N ILE A 321 36.17 -15.96 -5.65
CA ILE A 321 37.20 -15.21 -6.38
C ILE A 321 38.60 -15.43 -5.78
N ASN A 322 39.57 -15.72 -6.65
CA ASN A 322 40.97 -15.84 -6.26
C ASN A 322 41.56 -14.43 -6.15
N LYS A 323 41.65 -13.95 -4.91
CA LYS A 323 41.99 -12.56 -4.58
C LYS A 323 43.40 -12.18 -4.98
N SER A 324 44.38 -13.08 -4.81
CA SER A 324 45.77 -12.80 -5.17
C SER A 324 45.96 -12.65 -6.69
N LYS A 325 45.03 -13.21 -7.48
CA LYS A 325 45.02 -13.11 -8.94
C LYS A 325 43.97 -12.13 -9.47
N PHE A 326 43.19 -11.50 -8.61
CA PHE A 326 42.13 -10.59 -9.04
C PHE A 326 42.68 -9.16 -9.14
N ASN A 327 43.15 -8.80 -10.34
CA ASN A 327 43.55 -7.44 -10.69
C ASN A 327 42.76 -6.97 -11.92
N LEU A 328 42.00 -5.89 -11.76
CA LEU A 328 41.21 -5.27 -12.85
C LEU A 328 42.06 -4.75 -14.00
N GLU A 329 43.26 -4.25 -13.71
CA GLU A 329 44.16 -3.69 -14.73
C GLU A 329 44.65 -4.77 -15.71
N ASN A 330 44.63 -6.03 -15.26
CA ASN A 330 45.02 -7.19 -16.05
C ASN A 330 43.82 -7.85 -16.77
N LEU A 331 42.58 -7.43 -16.48
CA LEU A 331 41.40 -7.93 -17.19
C LEU A 331 41.24 -7.19 -18.52
N LYS A 332 40.98 -7.95 -19.59
CA LYS A 332 40.74 -7.38 -20.93
C LYS A 332 39.56 -6.41 -20.87
N THR A 333 39.69 -5.23 -21.49
CA THR A 333 38.63 -4.20 -21.53
C THR A 333 37.29 -4.77 -21.99
N GLU A 334 37.29 -5.58 -23.05
CA GLU A 334 36.09 -6.24 -23.58
C GLU A 334 35.42 -7.17 -22.54
N PHE A 335 36.21 -7.85 -21.70
CA PHE A 335 35.67 -8.69 -20.63
C PHE A 335 34.99 -7.84 -19.56
N VAL A 336 35.65 -6.75 -19.13
CA VAL A 336 35.11 -5.83 -18.15
C VAL A 336 33.79 -5.23 -18.63
N GLU A 337 33.74 -4.65 -19.83
CA GLU A 337 32.52 -4.04 -20.39
C GLU A 337 31.35 -5.02 -20.50
N LYS A 338 31.66 -6.30 -20.71
CA LYS A 338 30.67 -7.37 -20.91
C LYS A 338 30.10 -7.95 -19.60
N TYR A 339 30.87 -7.89 -18.52
CA TYR A 339 30.54 -8.58 -17.26
C TYR A 339 30.50 -7.69 -16.02
N LEU A 340 31.08 -6.50 -16.03
CA LEU A 340 31.19 -5.62 -14.87
C LEU A 340 30.68 -4.22 -15.24
N ILE A 341 29.55 -3.80 -14.64
CA ILE A 341 29.02 -2.45 -14.85
C ILE A 341 29.77 -1.44 -13.96
N ASN A 342 29.83 -1.72 -12.65
CA ASN A 342 30.57 -0.94 -11.68
C ASN A 342 31.80 -1.71 -11.20
N LYS A 343 32.99 -1.21 -11.54
CA LYS A 343 34.26 -1.81 -11.10
C LYS A 343 34.42 -1.75 -9.59
N ASN A 344 34.17 -0.59 -8.98
CA ASN A 344 34.41 -0.35 -7.54
C ASN A 344 33.56 -1.29 -6.66
N TYR A 345 32.35 -1.62 -7.10
CA TYR A 345 31.47 -2.59 -6.41
C TYR A 345 32.12 -3.96 -6.12
N TRP A 346 33.05 -4.42 -6.97
CA TRP A 346 33.76 -5.69 -6.80
C TRP A 346 35.05 -5.56 -5.96
N PHE A 347 35.59 -4.36 -5.81
CA PHE A 347 36.89 -4.11 -5.17
C PHE A 347 36.76 -3.55 -3.77
N ASP A 348 35.78 -2.68 -3.55
CA ASP A 348 35.64 -1.94 -2.30
C ASP A 348 35.50 -2.89 -1.09
N ASP A 349 34.76 -3.98 -1.25
CA ASP A 349 34.56 -5.00 -0.20
C ASP A 349 35.48 -6.22 -0.35
N LEU A 350 36.36 -6.28 -1.36
CA LEU A 350 37.19 -7.45 -1.67
C LEU A 350 38.01 -7.93 -0.48
N PHE A 351 38.46 -7.00 0.36
CA PHE A 351 39.25 -7.32 1.56
C PHE A 351 38.40 -7.49 2.83
N SER A 352 37.07 -7.34 2.75
CA SER A 352 36.16 -7.50 3.90
C SER A 352 35.63 -8.92 4.08
N TYR A 353 36.02 -9.86 3.23
CA TYR A 353 35.67 -11.28 3.31
C TYR A 353 36.89 -12.16 3.00
N LYS A 354 36.77 -13.49 3.05
CA LYS A 354 37.78 -14.43 2.56
C LYS A 354 37.28 -15.26 1.37
N GLN A 355 38.20 -15.79 0.56
CA GLN A 355 37.83 -16.79 -0.44
C GLN A 355 37.44 -18.07 0.30
N LEU A 356 36.34 -18.69 -0.12
CA LEU A 356 35.78 -19.88 0.50
C LEU A 356 35.77 -21.08 -0.44
N PHE A 357 35.49 -20.85 -1.72
CA PHE A 357 35.41 -21.90 -2.72
C PHE A 357 36.61 -21.84 -3.68
N ASP A 358 37.10 -23.01 -4.06
CA ASP A 358 38.09 -23.12 -5.14
C ASP A 358 37.43 -22.77 -6.49
N ASN A 359 38.20 -22.11 -7.34
CA ASN A 359 37.83 -21.82 -8.72
C ASN A 359 39.03 -22.05 -9.64
N GLN A 360 38.80 -22.39 -10.90
CA GLN A 360 39.88 -22.57 -11.86
C GLN A 360 40.55 -21.22 -12.24
N THR A 361 39.76 -20.27 -12.74
CA THR A 361 40.19 -18.91 -13.09
C THR A 361 39.07 -17.92 -12.79
N ASN A 362 39.43 -16.68 -12.44
CA ASN A 362 38.45 -15.62 -12.17
C ASN A 362 37.57 -15.32 -13.39
N GLU A 363 38.12 -15.28 -14.61
CA GLU A 363 37.31 -15.13 -15.82
C GLU A 363 36.37 -16.32 -16.06
N GLY A 364 36.86 -17.55 -15.85
CA GLY A 364 36.07 -18.77 -15.99
C GLY A 364 34.90 -18.81 -15.00
N LEU A 365 35.15 -18.42 -13.75
CA LEU A 365 34.13 -18.27 -12.70
C LEU A 365 33.03 -17.29 -13.12
N ILE A 366 33.39 -16.09 -13.55
CA ILE A 366 32.43 -15.06 -13.97
C ILE A 366 31.62 -15.53 -15.19
N LYS A 367 32.26 -16.18 -16.17
CA LYS A 367 31.59 -16.78 -17.33
C LYS A 367 30.66 -17.93 -16.95
N PHE A 368 31.03 -18.77 -15.99
CA PHE A 368 30.17 -19.83 -15.47
C PHE A 368 28.90 -19.26 -14.84
N VAL A 369 29.05 -18.23 -13.99
CA VAL A 369 27.94 -17.63 -13.25
C VAL A 369 27.04 -16.80 -14.16
N PHE A 370 27.58 -15.80 -14.87
CA PHE A 370 26.77 -14.89 -15.68
C PHE A 370 26.43 -15.44 -17.07
N GLY A 371 27.23 -16.37 -17.61
CA GLY A 371 27.06 -16.93 -18.94
C GLY A 371 27.69 -16.03 -20.01
N ARG A 372 26.92 -15.68 -21.05
CA ARG A 372 27.43 -14.92 -22.21
C ARG A 372 27.68 -13.44 -21.92
N ASN A 373 27.07 -12.85 -20.90
CA ASN A 373 27.27 -11.47 -20.43
C ASN A 373 26.64 -11.36 -19.03
N LEU A 374 26.82 -10.22 -18.35
CA LEU A 374 26.31 -9.95 -16.99
C LEU A 374 24.83 -10.36 -16.76
N ASN A 375 24.00 -10.33 -17.80
CA ASN A 375 22.55 -10.52 -17.69
C ASN A 375 22.04 -11.88 -18.21
N TYR A 376 22.88 -12.66 -18.91
CA TYR A 376 22.41 -13.80 -19.69
C TYR A 376 21.77 -14.88 -18.80
N ASN A 377 22.52 -15.42 -17.83
CA ASN A 377 21.99 -16.41 -16.90
C ASN A 377 20.99 -15.84 -15.90
N LEU A 378 21.02 -14.52 -15.64
CA LEU A 378 20.01 -13.87 -14.80
C LEU A 378 18.62 -13.99 -15.42
N PHE A 379 18.50 -13.70 -16.72
CA PHE A 379 17.21 -13.70 -17.41
C PHE A 379 16.73 -15.07 -17.86
N ILE A 380 17.63 -16.03 -18.07
CA ILE A 380 17.24 -17.42 -18.34
C ILE A 380 16.78 -18.07 -17.04
N ASN A 381 15.57 -18.63 -17.04
CA ASN A 381 15.07 -19.37 -15.89
C ASN A 381 15.85 -20.66 -15.67
N ASN A 382 16.36 -20.87 -14.46
CA ASN A 382 16.95 -22.13 -14.05
C ASN A 382 15.87 -23.13 -13.57
N GLU A 383 16.30 -24.31 -13.13
CA GLU A 383 15.41 -25.37 -12.64
C GLU A 383 14.49 -24.90 -11.51
N LEU A 384 15.03 -24.14 -10.53
CA LEU A 384 14.24 -23.58 -9.42
C LEU A 384 13.14 -22.65 -9.94
N GLU A 385 13.49 -21.68 -10.79
CA GLU A 385 12.52 -20.73 -11.35
C GLU A 385 11.47 -21.44 -12.21
N ASN A 386 11.87 -22.43 -13.02
CA ASN A 386 10.95 -23.19 -13.86
C ASN A 386 9.94 -24.02 -13.05
N LYS A 387 10.38 -24.61 -11.92
CA LYS A 387 9.52 -25.36 -10.99
C LYS A 387 8.37 -24.49 -10.44
N TYR A 388 8.64 -23.22 -10.20
CA TYR A 388 7.71 -22.29 -9.55
C TYR A 388 7.15 -21.20 -10.48
N LYS A 389 7.46 -21.19 -11.78
CA LYS A 389 6.98 -20.15 -12.71
C LYS A 389 5.45 -20.02 -12.74
N LYS A 390 4.74 -21.13 -12.61
CA LYS A 390 3.26 -21.18 -12.71
C LYS A 390 2.54 -20.54 -11.51
N ILE A 391 3.21 -20.39 -10.36
CA ILE A 391 2.59 -19.82 -9.15
C ILE A 391 2.78 -18.30 -9.05
N LEU A 392 3.62 -17.70 -9.92
CA LEU A 392 3.87 -16.26 -9.94
C LEU A 392 2.62 -15.52 -10.46
N LYS A 393 2.08 -14.61 -9.65
CA LYS A 393 1.01 -13.71 -10.09
C LYS A 393 1.60 -12.50 -10.81
N PRO A 394 0.86 -11.93 -11.78
CA PRO A 394 1.30 -10.72 -12.46
C PRO A 394 1.12 -9.46 -11.60
N TYR A 395 0.49 -9.58 -10.43
CA TYR A 395 0.13 -8.48 -9.54
C TYR A 395 0.68 -8.70 -8.13
N LEU A 396 0.63 -7.63 -7.32
CA LEU A 396 1.04 -7.64 -5.92
C LEU A 396 0.23 -8.71 -5.17
N ASN A 397 0.87 -9.63 -4.48
CA ASN A 397 0.20 -10.62 -3.67
C ASN A 397 0.73 -10.44 -2.25
N ILE A 398 0.10 -9.58 -1.46
CA ILE A 398 0.53 -9.33 -0.07
C ILE A 398 -0.57 -9.57 0.94
N TYR A 399 -1.82 -9.82 0.50
CA TYR A 399 -2.92 -10.16 1.37
C TYR A 399 -2.59 -11.20 2.46
N PRO A 400 -1.95 -12.36 2.18
CA PRO A 400 -1.69 -13.34 3.23
C PRO A 400 -0.79 -12.80 4.35
N ILE A 401 0.18 -11.97 3.97
CA ILE A 401 1.12 -11.32 4.89
C ILE A 401 0.36 -10.30 5.74
N ILE A 402 -0.38 -9.38 5.09
CA ILE A 402 -1.18 -8.35 5.78
C ILE A 402 -2.19 -9.00 6.73
N GLU A 403 -2.90 -10.03 6.27
CA GLU A 403 -3.87 -10.77 7.09
C GLU A 403 -3.22 -11.32 8.36
N SER A 404 -2.03 -11.91 8.24
CA SER A 404 -1.31 -12.48 9.39
C SER A 404 -0.87 -11.40 10.38
N TYR A 405 -0.36 -10.26 9.89
CA TYR A 405 -0.02 -9.13 10.76
C TYR A 405 -1.25 -8.49 11.43
N VAL A 406 -2.37 -8.36 10.72
CA VAL A 406 -3.60 -7.80 11.29
C VAL A 406 -4.14 -8.70 12.40
N LYS A 407 -4.07 -10.02 12.22
CA LYS A 407 -4.55 -10.99 13.21
C LYS A 407 -3.64 -11.08 14.44
N PHE A 408 -2.34 -11.28 14.22
CA PHE A 408 -1.40 -11.70 15.26
C PHE A 408 -0.31 -10.67 15.58
N GLY A 409 -0.17 -9.61 14.78
CA GLY A 409 0.82 -8.57 15.01
C GLY A 409 0.70 -7.92 16.38
N THR A 410 1.86 -7.62 16.99
CA THR A 410 1.95 -6.90 18.28
C THR A 410 1.57 -5.42 18.14
N LYS A 411 1.69 -4.86 16.93
CA LYS A 411 1.28 -3.47 16.68
C LYS A 411 -0.23 -3.40 16.62
N ASN A 412 -0.79 -2.58 17.51
CA ASN A 412 -2.20 -2.28 17.57
C ASN A 412 -2.59 -1.46 16.31
N ILE A 413 -3.08 -2.17 15.29
CA ILE A 413 -3.63 -1.61 14.05
C ILE A 413 -4.59 -0.44 14.33
N PRO A 414 -5.54 -0.53 15.29
CA PRO A 414 -6.40 0.61 15.59
C PRO A 414 -5.65 1.84 16.09
N ILE A 415 -4.59 1.71 16.87
CA ILE A 415 -3.74 2.85 17.27
C ILE A 415 -3.09 3.48 16.05
N ILE A 416 -2.51 2.68 15.14
CA ILE A 416 -1.84 3.19 13.94
C ILE A 416 -2.82 4.04 13.11
N VAL A 417 -4.03 3.53 12.91
CA VAL A 417 -5.03 4.14 12.03
C VAL A 417 -5.66 5.35 12.70
N SER A 418 -5.99 5.24 13.99
CA SER A 418 -6.49 6.37 14.78
C SER A 418 -5.50 7.52 14.77
N GLN A 419 -4.20 7.24 14.98
CA GLN A 419 -3.15 8.26 14.88
C GLN A 419 -3.07 8.90 13.49
N MET A 420 -3.25 8.13 12.41
CA MET A 420 -3.28 8.67 11.05
C MET A 420 -4.47 9.61 10.82
N ILE A 421 -5.66 9.23 11.31
CA ILE A 421 -6.88 10.04 11.22
C ILE A 421 -6.74 11.30 12.09
N GLU A 422 -6.41 11.16 13.36
CA GLU A 422 -6.21 12.28 14.30
C GLU A 422 -5.20 13.29 13.76
N GLN A 423 -4.14 12.82 13.12
CA GLN A 423 -3.15 13.68 12.51
C GLN A 423 -3.67 14.41 11.28
N LYS A 424 -4.42 13.71 10.39
CA LYS A 424 -5.03 14.35 9.21
C LYS A 424 -5.99 15.46 9.63
N PHE A 425 -6.77 15.22 10.69
CA PHE A 425 -7.77 16.14 11.24
C PHE A 425 -7.26 16.96 12.44
N LYS A 426 -5.94 17.09 12.59
CA LYS A 426 -5.34 17.85 13.70
C LYS A 426 -5.88 19.28 13.71
N ASN A 427 -6.34 19.74 14.87
CA ASN A 427 -7.00 21.03 15.12
C ASN A 427 -8.36 21.24 14.43
N GLN A 428 -8.90 20.21 13.76
CA GLN A 428 -10.22 20.28 13.10
C GLN A 428 -11.15 19.12 13.47
N LYS A 429 -10.69 18.13 14.24
CA LYS A 429 -11.51 16.97 14.60
C LYS A 429 -12.83 17.33 15.29
N GLU A 430 -12.84 18.39 16.10
CA GLU A 430 -14.04 18.87 16.81
C GLU A 430 -15.06 19.49 15.85
N LYS A 431 -14.62 19.93 14.67
CA LYS A 431 -15.51 20.43 13.60
C LYS A 431 -16.30 19.31 12.93
N TYR A 432 -15.82 18.06 12.99
CA TYR A 432 -16.37 16.93 12.26
C TYR A 432 -16.78 15.79 13.21
N PRO A 433 -17.99 15.83 13.78
CA PRO A 433 -18.57 14.74 14.56
C PRO A 433 -18.38 13.33 13.97
N SER A 434 -18.42 13.18 12.64
CA SER A 434 -18.22 11.87 12.00
C SER A 434 -16.83 11.29 12.23
N ILE A 435 -15.82 12.16 12.35
CA ILE A 435 -14.45 11.77 12.63
C ILE A 435 -14.30 11.33 14.08
N LEU A 436 -14.97 11.99 15.03
CA LEU A 436 -14.99 11.57 16.43
C LEU A 436 -15.63 10.19 16.58
N LYS A 437 -16.79 9.95 15.95
CA LYS A 437 -17.45 8.64 15.93
C LYS A 437 -16.60 7.57 15.25
N THR A 438 -15.89 7.92 14.17
CA THR A 438 -14.96 6.99 13.50
C THR A 438 -13.81 6.61 14.43
N LEU A 439 -13.21 7.56 15.13
CA LEU A 439 -12.13 7.30 16.09
C LEU A 439 -12.62 6.45 17.27
N GLU A 440 -13.83 6.72 17.76
CA GLU A 440 -14.45 5.91 18.81
C GLU A 440 -14.70 4.47 18.35
N TYR A 441 -15.25 4.28 17.15
CA TYR A 441 -15.45 2.96 16.56
C TYR A 441 -14.15 2.16 16.44
N LEU A 442 -13.07 2.84 16.04
CA LEU A 442 -11.76 2.24 15.88
C LEU A 442 -11.05 1.95 17.21
N LYS A 443 -11.56 2.37 18.38
CA LYS A 443 -10.96 1.97 19.67
C LYS A 443 -11.12 0.48 19.95
N ASP A 444 -12.14 -0.16 19.40
CA ASP A 444 -12.36 -1.59 19.53
C ASP A 444 -11.39 -2.36 18.61
N GLU A 445 -10.55 -3.20 19.23
CA GLU A 445 -9.54 -3.96 18.50
C GLU A 445 -10.13 -5.01 17.55
N THR A 446 -11.22 -5.65 17.95
CA THR A 446 -11.86 -6.69 17.13
C THR A 446 -12.50 -6.06 15.89
N ARG A 447 -13.27 -4.99 16.09
CA ARG A 447 -13.98 -4.27 15.01
C ARG A 447 -13.01 -3.66 14.01
N SER A 448 -11.98 -2.98 14.50
CA SER A 448 -10.96 -2.39 13.64
C SER A 448 -10.20 -3.46 12.83
N LYS A 449 -9.75 -4.57 13.45
CA LYS A 449 -9.13 -5.68 12.74
C LYS A 449 -10.05 -6.21 11.64
N GLU A 450 -11.34 -6.40 11.92
CA GLU A 450 -12.30 -6.90 10.94
C GLU A 450 -12.48 -5.95 9.74
N ILE A 451 -12.43 -4.61 9.95
CA ILE A 451 -12.39 -3.63 8.85
C ILE A 451 -11.19 -3.89 7.94
N PHE A 452 -9.99 -4.04 8.50
CA PHE A 452 -8.77 -4.27 7.71
C PHE A 452 -8.81 -5.61 7.00
N LEU A 453 -9.22 -6.68 7.70
CA LEU A 453 -9.37 -7.99 7.09
C LEU A 453 -10.36 -7.96 5.93
N THR A 454 -11.49 -7.27 6.09
CA THR A 454 -12.51 -7.11 5.05
C THR A 454 -12.00 -6.29 3.86
N LEU A 455 -11.25 -5.22 4.13
CA LEU A 455 -10.68 -4.34 3.10
C LEU A 455 -9.70 -5.09 2.18
N PHE A 456 -8.81 -5.90 2.75
CA PHE A 456 -7.80 -6.65 2.00
C PHE A 456 -8.27 -8.03 1.54
N LYS A 457 -9.46 -8.48 1.98
CA LYS A 457 -10.02 -9.80 1.68
C LYS A 457 -9.93 -10.13 0.19
N ASN A 458 -9.49 -11.36 -0.10
CA ASN A 458 -9.35 -11.92 -1.45
C ASN A 458 -8.42 -11.16 -2.41
N GLY A 459 -7.58 -10.25 -1.91
CA GLY A 459 -6.58 -9.55 -2.71
C GLY A 459 -7.19 -8.57 -3.73
N LYS A 460 -8.36 -8.00 -3.43
CA LYS A 460 -9.09 -7.13 -4.39
C LYS A 460 -8.40 -5.79 -4.58
N LEU A 461 -7.86 -5.21 -3.51
CA LEU A 461 -7.08 -3.98 -3.60
C LEU A 461 -5.84 -4.16 -4.46
N GLU A 462 -5.16 -5.31 -4.35
CA GLU A 462 -3.98 -5.58 -5.15
C GLU A 462 -4.27 -5.70 -6.65
N LYS A 463 -5.46 -6.19 -7.02
CA LYS A 463 -5.91 -6.17 -8.41
C LYS A 463 -6.15 -4.75 -8.91
N ILE A 464 -6.71 -3.87 -8.08
CA ILE A 464 -6.87 -2.45 -8.43
C ILE A 464 -5.50 -1.78 -8.56
N LEU A 465 -4.57 -2.04 -7.64
CA LEU A 465 -3.19 -1.56 -7.73
C LEU A 465 -2.50 -2.06 -9.00
N TYR A 466 -2.77 -3.29 -9.42
CA TYR A 466 -2.26 -3.80 -10.69
C TYR A 466 -2.85 -3.06 -11.89
N MET A 467 -4.16 -2.80 -11.91
CA MET A 467 -4.76 -1.95 -12.94
C MET A 467 -4.08 -0.58 -12.97
N LEU A 468 -3.80 0.00 -11.80
CA LEU A 468 -3.12 1.29 -11.69
C LEU A 468 -1.69 1.23 -12.23
N GLN A 469 -0.94 0.18 -11.88
CA GLN A 469 0.39 -0.06 -12.44
C GLN A 469 0.34 -0.14 -13.97
N GLN A 470 -0.61 -0.89 -14.53
CA GLN A 470 -0.74 -1.04 -15.98
C GLN A 470 -1.06 0.29 -16.66
N GLN A 471 -1.89 1.16 -16.07
CA GLN A 471 -2.13 2.50 -16.64
C GLN A 471 -0.88 3.38 -16.56
N VAL A 472 -0.20 3.39 -15.42
CA VAL A 472 1.03 4.20 -15.25
C VAL A 472 2.13 3.76 -16.22
N PHE A 473 2.30 2.45 -16.43
CA PHE A 473 3.29 1.91 -17.38
C PHE A 473 2.97 2.19 -18.85
N LYS A 474 1.70 2.35 -19.22
CA LYS A 474 1.35 2.83 -20.58
C LYS A 474 1.79 4.26 -20.82
N GLU A 475 1.71 5.12 -19.79
CA GLU A 475 2.07 6.54 -19.90
C GLU A 475 3.60 6.77 -19.87
N LYS A 476 4.38 5.86 -19.28
CA LYS A 476 5.85 5.97 -19.18
C LYS A 476 6.55 4.61 -19.14
N LEU A 477 7.45 4.39 -20.10
CA LEU A 477 8.33 3.20 -20.12
C LEU A 477 9.70 3.39 -19.45
N LYS A 478 10.12 4.61 -19.03
CA LYS A 478 11.53 4.84 -18.61
C LYS A 478 11.80 5.85 -17.47
N ASN A 479 10.79 6.41 -16.79
CA ASN A 479 10.99 7.50 -15.81
C ASN A 479 10.32 7.26 -14.45
N ASN A 480 10.83 7.93 -13.41
CA ASN A 480 10.23 7.97 -12.07
C ASN A 480 8.73 8.35 -12.11
N ILE A 481 7.94 7.63 -11.32
CA ILE A 481 6.49 7.80 -11.18
C ILE A 481 6.19 9.06 -10.35
N THR A 482 5.22 9.86 -10.78
CA THR A 482 4.78 11.09 -10.12
C THR A 482 3.37 10.96 -9.54
N ILE A 483 3.04 11.80 -8.54
CA ILE A 483 1.69 11.84 -7.94
C ILE A 483 0.63 12.17 -9.01
N LYS A 484 0.99 12.99 -10.02
CA LYS A 484 0.10 13.36 -11.11
C LYS A 484 -0.28 12.15 -11.97
N GLU A 485 0.70 11.32 -12.32
CA GLU A 485 0.49 10.09 -13.10
C GLU A 485 -0.36 9.08 -12.32
N LEU A 486 -0.09 8.89 -11.02
CA LEU A 486 -0.93 8.06 -10.17
C LEU A 486 -2.38 8.58 -10.08
N LYS A 487 -2.58 9.89 -9.98
CA LYS A 487 -3.92 10.50 -9.98
C LYS A 487 -4.64 10.33 -11.33
N ASN A 488 -3.92 10.47 -12.44
CA ASN A 488 -4.47 10.28 -13.78
C ASN A 488 -4.89 8.81 -13.98
N GLY A 489 -3.99 7.87 -13.74
CA GLY A 489 -4.29 6.44 -13.85
C GLY A 489 -5.43 6.01 -12.93
N TRP A 490 -5.50 6.56 -11.71
CA TRP A 490 -6.63 6.34 -10.80
C TRP A 490 -7.95 6.87 -11.37
N LYS A 491 -7.95 8.08 -11.91
CA LYS A 491 -9.13 8.68 -12.57
C LYS A 491 -9.59 7.85 -13.76
N GLU A 492 -8.67 7.32 -14.55
CA GLU A 492 -9.01 6.44 -15.67
C GLU A 492 -9.65 5.13 -15.21
N ILE A 493 -9.12 4.50 -14.15
CA ILE A 493 -9.72 3.30 -13.57
C ILE A 493 -11.15 3.58 -13.14
N LEU A 494 -11.35 4.65 -12.35
CA LEU A 494 -12.68 5.08 -11.92
C LEU A 494 -13.62 5.33 -13.12
N ASN A 495 -13.14 5.93 -14.20
CA ASN A 495 -13.98 6.21 -15.38
C ASN A 495 -14.27 4.96 -16.24
N SER A 496 -13.41 3.94 -16.18
CA SER A 496 -13.46 2.78 -17.08
C SER A 496 -14.49 1.72 -16.65
N ASP A 497 -14.46 1.31 -15.39
CA ASP A 497 -15.29 0.22 -14.85
C ASP A 497 -15.56 0.42 -13.36
N GLN A 498 -16.83 0.36 -12.97
CA GLN A 498 -17.28 0.45 -11.58
C GLN A 498 -16.97 -0.82 -10.77
N LYS A 499 -16.92 -1.97 -11.44
CA LYS A 499 -16.89 -3.28 -10.82
C LYS A 499 -15.73 -3.48 -9.85
N PRO A 500 -14.47 -3.10 -10.15
CA PRO A 500 -13.37 -3.30 -9.22
C PRO A 500 -13.58 -2.56 -7.89
N ILE A 501 -14.10 -1.33 -7.93
CA ILE A 501 -14.35 -0.53 -6.73
C ILE A 501 -15.58 -1.05 -5.98
N TYR A 502 -16.65 -1.39 -6.72
CA TYR A 502 -17.85 -1.99 -6.12
C TYR A 502 -17.54 -3.32 -5.44
N ASP A 503 -16.66 -4.12 -6.05
CA ASP A 503 -16.22 -5.39 -5.49
C ASP A 503 -15.50 -5.22 -4.14
N VAL A 504 -14.81 -4.10 -3.89
CA VAL A 504 -14.26 -3.80 -2.56
C VAL A 504 -15.37 -3.44 -1.59
N LEU A 505 -16.29 -2.55 -1.97
CA LEU A 505 -17.41 -2.13 -1.12
C LEU A 505 -18.27 -3.32 -0.69
N LYS A 506 -18.60 -4.22 -1.62
CA LYS A 506 -19.50 -5.34 -1.35
C LYS A 506 -18.91 -6.36 -0.37
N GLN A 507 -17.60 -6.34 -0.11
CA GLN A 507 -17.00 -7.15 0.95
C GLN A 507 -17.52 -6.74 2.32
N PHE A 508 -17.78 -5.44 2.53
CA PHE A 508 -18.33 -4.93 3.78
C PHE A 508 -19.79 -5.36 3.96
N PHE A 509 -20.57 -5.39 2.87
CA PHE A 509 -21.96 -5.85 2.89
C PHE A 509 -22.15 -7.31 3.33
N ASP A 510 -21.13 -8.14 3.12
CA ASP A 510 -21.11 -9.57 3.45
C ASP A 510 -20.15 -9.88 4.60
N SER A 511 -19.82 -8.88 5.43
CA SER A 511 -18.86 -9.01 6.54
C SER A 511 -19.53 -8.86 7.90
N LYS A 512 -18.83 -9.37 8.93
CA LYS A 512 -19.17 -9.16 10.34
C LYS A 512 -19.20 -7.69 10.71
N VAL A 513 -18.48 -6.82 9.98
CA VAL A 513 -18.48 -5.36 10.21
C VAL A 513 -19.91 -4.82 10.22
N ILE A 514 -20.72 -5.12 9.20
CA ILE A 514 -22.09 -4.60 9.11
C ILE A 514 -23.07 -5.42 9.96
N GLU A 515 -22.86 -6.73 10.08
CA GLU A 515 -23.73 -7.61 10.86
C GLU A 515 -23.68 -7.29 12.36
N GLU A 516 -22.48 -7.11 12.92
CA GLU A 516 -22.26 -6.95 14.37
C GLU A 516 -22.25 -5.49 14.82
N SER A 517 -22.08 -4.50 13.92
CA SER A 517 -21.99 -3.06 14.25
C SER A 517 -23.00 -2.17 13.53
N LYS A 518 -24.18 -2.74 13.25
CA LYS A 518 -25.19 -2.12 12.40
C LYS A 518 -25.67 -0.76 12.89
N ILE A 519 -25.83 -0.59 14.20
CA ILE A 519 -26.35 0.64 14.81
C ILE A 519 -25.29 1.74 14.72
N GLU A 520 -24.07 1.42 15.15
CA GLU A 520 -22.93 2.34 15.14
C GLU A 520 -22.58 2.79 13.72
N ILE A 521 -22.63 1.88 12.74
CA ILE A 521 -22.39 2.20 11.34
C ILE A 521 -23.46 3.15 10.81
N LYS A 522 -24.74 2.92 11.13
CA LYS A 522 -25.81 3.87 10.75
C LYS A 522 -25.53 5.24 11.34
N GLU A 523 -25.23 5.32 12.62
CA GLU A 523 -24.93 6.59 13.29
C GLU A 523 -23.72 7.30 12.71
N LEU A 524 -22.66 6.57 12.38
CA LEU A 524 -21.46 7.11 11.73
C LEU A 524 -21.82 7.69 10.36
N PHE A 525 -22.57 6.95 9.53
CA PHE A 525 -23.01 7.44 8.23
C PHE A 525 -23.93 8.65 8.35
N LYS A 526 -24.88 8.66 9.28
CA LYS A 526 -25.74 9.83 9.55
C LYS A 526 -24.89 11.05 9.90
N SER A 527 -23.93 10.90 10.81
CA SER A 527 -23.00 11.97 11.18
C SER A 527 -22.11 12.43 10.01
N LEU A 528 -21.70 11.51 9.13
CA LEU A 528 -20.91 11.85 7.94
C LEU A 528 -21.74 12.66 6.93
N ILE A 529 -23.02 12.34 6.78
CA ILE A 529 -23.96 13.11 5.95
C ILE A 529 -24.14 14.52 6.53
N ASP A 530 -24.34 14.62 7.84
CA ASP A 530 -24.47 15.92 8.51
C ASP A 530 -23.21 16.77 8.30
N ASP A 531 -22.02 16.18 8.45
CA ASP A 531 -20.77 16.88 8.18
C ASP A 531 -20.66 17.28 6.71
N ALA A 532 -21.04 16.40 5.77
CA ALA A 532 -20.99 16.69 4.34
C ALA A 532 -21.90 17.85 3.92
N LEU A 533 -23.05 17.98 4.59
CA LEU A 533 -24.05 19.02 4.36
C LEU A 533 -23.70 20.34 5.07
N ASN A 534 -23.26 20.28 6.32
CA ASN A 534 -23.13 21.45 7.20
C ASN A 534 -21.68 21.96 7.35
N THR A 535 -20.69 21.23 6.85
CA THR A 535 -19.27 21.61 6.97
C THR A 535 -18.54 21.57 5.61
N ASP A 536 -17.24 21.87 5.64
CA ASP A 536 -16.31 21.74 4.52
C ASP A 536 -15.59 20.38 4.49
N ILE A 537 -16.07 19.35 5.20
CA ILE A 537 -15.41 18.04 5.27
C ILE A 537 -15.10 17.46 3.88
N LEU A 538 -15.99 17.63 2.91
CA LEU A 538 -15.80 17.13 1.54
C LEU A 538 -14.65 17.86 0.82
N GLU A 539 -14.52 19.17 1.05
CA GLU A 539 -13.41 19.97 0.53
C GLU A 539 -12.10 19.60 1.23
N PHE A 540 -12.14 19.47 2.55
CA PHE A 540 -10.98 19.10 3.35
C PHE A 540 -10.43 17.71 3.02
N VAL A 541 -11.32 16.72 2.85
CA VAL A 541 -10.95 15.32 2.62
C VAL A 541 -10.57 15.05 1.16
N PHE A 542 -11.33 15.58 0.21
CA PHE A 542 -11.21 15.25 -1.22
C PHE A 542 -10.65 16.38 -2.09
N GLY A 543 -10.47 17.59 -1.56
CA GLY A 543 -10.00 18.74 -2.32
C GLY A 543 -11.02 19.28 -3.31
N PHE A 544 -12.32 19.01 -3.11
CA PHE A 544 -13.38 19.59 -3.91
C PHE A 544 -13.47 21.10 -3.61
N LYS A 545 -13.01 21.94 -4.53
CA LYS A 545 -13.24 23.39 -4.44
C LYS A 545 -14.73 23.67 -4.61
N ASN A 546 -15.41 23.98 -3.52
CA ASN A 546 -16.82 24.36 -3.57
C ASN A 546 -16.93 25.78 -4.13
N ASN A 547 -17.73 25.97 -5.17
CA ASN A 547 -18.15 27.31 -5.54
C ASN A 547 -19.30 27.77 -4.62
N LYS A 548 -19.55 29.08 -4.58
CA LYS A 548 -20.61 29.68 -3.76
C LYS A 548 -21.97 28.98 -3.96
N HIS A 549 -22.28 28.66 -5.21
CA HIS A 549 -23.52 27.98 -5.60
C HIS A 549 -23.71 26.61 -4.92
N TYR A 550 -22.67 25.79 -4.86
CA TYR A 550 -22.76 24.49 -4.19
C TYR A 550 -22.96 24.61 -2.67
N SER A 551 -22.36 25.63 -2.04
CA SER A 551 -22.58 25.91 -0.62
C SER A 551 -24.00 26.38 -0.33
N GLU A 552 -24.58 27.21 -1.21
CA GLU A 552 -25.99 27.64 -1.12
C GLU A 552 -26.95 26.45 -1.24
N ILE A 553 -26.71 25.52 -2.19
CA ILE A 553 -27.50 24.28 -2.32
C ILE A 553 -27.41 23.44 -1.05
N ARG A 554 -26.20 23.20 -0.53
CA ARG A 554 -26.05 22.38 0.68
C ARG A 554 -26.74 22.99 1.89
N SER A 555 -26.58 24.30 2.10
CA SER A 555 -27.20 25.01 3.21
C SER A 555 -28.73 24.98 3.14
N TYR A 556 -29.31 25.08 1.94
CA TYR A 556 -30.75 24.96 1.78
C TYR A 556 -31.22 23.52 2.04
N LEU A 557 -30.57 22.52 1.43
CA LEU A 557 -30.93 21.12 1.63
C LEU A 557 -30.79 20.68 3.10
N SER A 558 -29.77 21.17 3.81
CA SER A 558 -29.57 20.85 5.22
C SER A 558 -30.60 21.51 6.16
N SER A 559 -31.27 22.57 5.70
CA SER A 559 -32.36 23.21 6.44
C SER A 559 -33.67 22.43 6.39
N LEU A 560 -33.82 21.48 5.45
CA LEU A 560 -35.02 20.68 5.27
C LEU A 560 -34.92 19.40 6.11
N GLU A 561 -35.82 19.20 7.07
CA GLU A 561 -35.79 18.00 7.91
C GLU A 561 -36.20 16.76 7.11
N SER A 562 -37.21 16.89 6.26
CA SER A 562 -37.64 15.82 5.35
C SER A 562 -36.53 15.36 4.41
N PHE A 563 -35.62 16.25 3.99
CA PHE A 563 -34.48 15.87 3.16
C PHE A 563 -33.53 14.96 3.94
N LYS A 564 -33.22 15.29 5.20
CA LYS A 564 -32.39 14.45 6.07
C LYS A 564 -33.02 13.07 6.27
N GLU A 565 -34.33 13.01 6.47
CA GLU A 565 -35.08 11.76 6.60
C GLU A 565 -34.89 10.86 5.36
N VAL A 566 -34.91 11.42 4.14
CA VAL A 566 -34.66 10.64 2.92
C VAL A 566 -33.24 10.06 2.91
N VAL A 567 -32.24 10.86 3.27
CA VAL A 567 -30.85 10.38 3.29
C VAL A 567 -30.67 9.30 4.37
N TYR A 568 -31.29 9.48 5.54
CA TYR A 568 -31.29 8.48 6.61
C TYR A 568 -32.00 7.19 6.21
N PHE A 569 -33.11 7.29 5.49
CA PHE A 569 -33.80 6.14 4.90
C PHE A 569 -32.89 5.36 3.93
N ILE A 570 -32.10 6.06 3.09
CA ILE A 570 -31.13 5.41 2.20
C ILE A 570 -30.08 4.64 3.03
N VAL A 571 -29.47 5.28 4.03
CA VAL A 571 -28.46 4.65 4.90
C VAL A 571 -29.04 3.44 5.63
N GLU A 572 -30.23 3.58 6.20
CA GLU A 572 -30.90 2.52 6.92
C GLU A 572 -31.22 1.34 6.02
N ASN A 573 -31.71 1.58 4.80
CA ASN A 573 -32.02 0.54 3.86
C ASN A 573 -30.76 -0.21 3.38
N VAL A 574 -29.72 0.53 2.98
CA VAL A 574 -28.45 -0.06 2.53
C VAL A 574 -27.83 -0.92 3.63
N THR A 575 -27.85 -0.43 4.87
CA THR A 575 -27.30 -1.16 6.02
C THR A 575 -28.20 -2.32 6.44
N ASN A 576 -29.53 -2.17 6.38
CA ASN A 576 -30.48 -3.21 6.77
C ASN A 576 -30.51 -4.40 5.81
N TYR A 577 -30.32 -4.13 4.53
CA TYR A 577 -30.40 -5.14 3.47
C TYR A 577 -29.05 -5.31 2.78
N ALA A 578 -27.95 -5.13 3.49
CA ALA A 578 -26.58 -5.20 2.95
C ALA A 578 -26.33 -6.48 2.14
N GLN A 579 -26.76 -7.65 2.64
CA GLN A 579 -26.62 -8.94 1.96
C GLN A 579 -27.33 -9.02 0.59
N LEU A 580 -28.36 -8.20 0.36
CA LEU A 580 -28.96 -8.09 -0.98
C LEU A 580 -27.98 -7.41 -1.95
N TYR A 581 -27.34 -6.34 -1.50
CA TYR A 581 -26.43 -5.52 -2.29
C TYR A 581 -25.07 -6.22 -2.48
N SER A 582 -24.67 -7.12 -1.58
CA SER A 582 -23.43 -7.91 -1.72
C SER A 582 -23.40 -8.77 -3.00
N LYS A 583 -24.57 -9.16 -3.52
CA LYS A 583 -24.75 -10.01 -4.71
C LYS A 583 -24.66 -9.26 -6.05
N LEU A 584 -24.61 -7.93 -6.02
CA LEU A 584 -24.59 -7.09 -7.22
C LEU A 584 -23.14 -6.89 -7.74
N ASN A 585 -23.01 -6.27 -8.91
CA ASN A 585 -21.71 -6.07 -9.57
C ASN A 585 -21.29 -4.61 -9.72
N THR A 586 -22.21 -3.64 -9.66
CA THR A 586 -21.92 -2.23 -9.91
C THR A 586 -22.71 -1.30 -8.98
N PHE A 587 -22.26 -0.04 -8.86
CA PHE A 587 -23.02 0.98 -8.13
C PHE A 587 -24.36 1.29 -8.81
N ASP A 588 -24.40 1.23 -10.14
CA ASP A 588 -25.63 1.42 -10.90
C ASP A 588 -26.66 0.30 -10.65
N GLU A 589 -26.21 -0.95 -10.56
CA GLU A 589 -27.07 -2.07 -10.16
C GLU A 589 -27.62 -1.89 -8.74
N LEU A 590 -26.78 -1.44 -7.80
CA LEU A 590 -27.19 -1.12 -6.43
C LEU A 590 -28.27 -0.04 -6.44
N TRP A 591 -28.01 1.07 -7.12
CA TRP A 591 -28.93 2.21 -7.18
C TRP A 591 -30.27 1.84 -7.81
N LYS A 592 -30.24 1.12 -8.93
CA LYS A 592 -31.43 0.61 -9.60
C LYS A 592 -32.24 -0.32 -8.69
N ASN A 593 -31.58 -1.26 -8.01
CA ASN A 593 -32.25 -2.18 -7.09
C ASN A 593 -32.86 -1.45 -5.89
N PHE A 594 -32.11 -0.52 -5.29
CA PHE A 594 -32.60 0.32 -4.19
C PHE A 594 -33.86 1.07 -4.59
N ILE A 595 -33.86 1.73 -5.75
CA ILE A 595 -35.04 2.47 -6.23
C ILE A 595 -36.23 1.55 -6.48
N ILE A 596 -36.03 0.43 -7.19
CA ILE A 596 -37.14 -0.47 -7.55
C ILE A 596 -37.81 -1.02 -6.30
N LYS A 597 -37.02 -1.45 -5.31
CA LYS A 597 -37.55 -2.03 -4.07
C LYS A 597 -38.20 -1.01 -3.14
N ASN A 598 -37.78 0.25 -3.22
CA ASN A 598 -38.24 1.31 -2.32
C ASN A 598 -39.13 2.35 -3.01
N LYS A 599 -39.69 2.05 -4.20
CA LYS A 599 -40.45 3.01 -5.03
C LYS A 599 -41.51 3.79 -4.24
N PHE A 600 -42.35 3.11 -3.46
CA PHE A 600 -43.44 3.76 -2.72
C PHE A 600 -42.93 4.59 -1.53
N ASN A 601 -41.92 4.10 -0.80
CA ASN A 601 -41.29 4.85 0.28
C ASN A 601 -40.60 6.11 -0.24
N LEU A 602 -39.95 6.04 -1.40
CA LEU A 602 -39.36 7.21 -2.05
C LEU A 602 -40.42 8.23 -2.48
N ILE A 603 -41.59 7.80 -2.96
CA ILE A 603 -42.70 8.71 -3.27
C ILE A 603 -43.17 9.41 -1.99
N LYS A 604 -43.40 8.66 -0.90
CA LYS A 604 -43.78 9.22 0.40
C LYS A 604 -42.80 10.29 0.88
N HIS A 605 -41.51 10.00 0.80
CA HIS A 605 -40.45 10.93 1.18
C HIS A 605 -40.36 12.16 0.26
N PHE A 606 -40.61 12.01 -1.04
CA PHE A 606 -40.70 13.17 -1.94
C PHE A 606 -41.94 14.02 -1.68
N ASP A 607 -43.06 13.41 -1.29
CA ASP A 607 -44.26 14.12 -0.86
C ASP A 607 -43.98 14.92 0.43
N GLU A 608 -43.30 14.32 1.41
CA GLU A 608 -42.88 14.98 2.67
C GLU A 608 -41.98 16.19 2.39
N ILE A 609 -40.97 16.04 1.51
CA ILE A 609 -40.14 17.16 1.06
C ILE A 609 -41.00 18.25 0.42
N PHE A 610 -41.91 17.87 -0.49
CA PHE A 610 -42.71 18.85 -1.19
C PHE A 610 -43.63 19.63 -0.25
N ILE A 611 -44.21 18.97 0.75
CA ILE A 611 -45.03 19.59 1.79
C ILE A 611 -44.18 20.59 2.60
N GLU A 612 -42.96 20.19 3.00
CA GLU A 612 -42.08 21.07 3.77
C GLU A 612 -41.66 22.32 2.99
N ILE A 613 -41.25 22.19 1.72
CA ILE A 613 -40.81 23.34 0.90
C ILE A 613 -41.97 24.26 0.49
N SER A 614 -43.21 23.76 0.50
CA SER A 614 -44.41 24.49 0.07
C SER A 614 -45.30 24.97 1.23
N ASN A 615 -44.87 24.76 2.48
CA ASN A 615 -45.57 25.27 3.66
C ASN A 615 -45.38 26.79 3.80
N GLU A 616 -46.22 27.43 4.60
CA GLU A 616 -46.21 28.89 4.75
C GLU A 616 -44.89 29.43 5.30
N ASN A 617 -44.21 28.65 6.15
CA ASN A 617 -42.96 29.03 6.80
C ASN A 617 -41.74 28.97 5.85
N ASN A 618 -41.76 28.07 4.85
CA ASN A 618 -40.59 27.78 4.01
C ASN A 618 -40.77 28.21 2.55
N ILE A 619 -41.98 28.54 2.09
CA ILE A 619 -42.24 28.82 0.67
C ILE A 619 -41.44 30.01 0.14
N GLU A 620 -41.29 31.09 0.91
CA GLU A 620 -40.50 32.26 0.47
C GLU A 620 -39.01 31.93 0.37
N ASN A 621 -38.47 31.18 1.33
CA ASN A 621 -37.08 30.70 1.31
C ASN A 621 -36.83 29.78 0.11
N THR A 622 -37.78 28.89 -0.17
CA THR A 622 -37.75 27.99 -1.33
C THR A 622 -37.76 28.77 -2.64
N ILE A 623 -38.62 29.79 -2.77
CA ILE A 623 -38.65 30.65 -3.95
C ILE A 623 -37.30 31.34 -4.12
N ASN A 624 -36.80 32.00 -3.08
CA ASN A 624 -35.51 32.69 -3.12
C ASN A 624 -34.37 31.74 -3.53
N PHE A 625 -34.33 30.52 -2.99
CA PHE A 625 -33.38 29.49 -3.36
C PHE A 625 -33.45 29.11 -4.85
N ILE A 626 -34.66 28.92 -5.40
CA ILE A 626 -34.84 28.61 -6.82
C ILE A 626 -34.35 29.77 -7.70
N ILE A 627 -34.62 31.01 -7.31
CA ILE A 627 -34.16 32.20 -8.04
C ILE A 627 -32.64 32.30 -8.08
N GLU A 628 -31.99 32.17 -6.93
CA GLU A 628 -30.53 32.22 -6.85
C GLU A 628 -29.89 31.07 -7.63
N THR A 629 -30.49 29.88 -7.60
CA THR A 629 -30.06 28.73 -8.43
C THR A 629 -30.17 29.02 -9.93
N ILE A 630 -31.26 29.66 -10.37
CA ILE A 630 -31.43 30.09 -11.77
C ILE A 630 -30.36 31.13 -12.14
N LYS A 631 -30.17 32.16 -11.32
CA LYS A 631 -29.19 33.24 -11.56
C LYS A 631 -27.78 32.69 -11.73
N THR A 632 -27.37 31.81 -10.81
CA THR A 632 -26.03 31.21 -10.79
C THR A 632 -25.81 30.17 -11.89
N SER A 633 -26.77 29.27 -12.15
CA SER A 633 -26.61 28.18 -13.13
C SER A 633 -26.61 28.66 -14.58
N ILE A 634 -27.35 29.74 -14.87
CA ILE A 634 -27.56 30.24 -16.24
C ILE A 634 -26.75 31.53 -16.50
N ARG A 635 -26.04 32.06 -15.49
CA ARG A 635 -25.30 33.34 -15.54
C ARG A 635 -26.22 34.50 -15.96
N VAL A 636 -27.31 34.67 -15.22
CA VAL A 636 -28.23 35.80 -15.41
C VAL A 636 -27.73 36.98 -14.57
N THR A 637 -27.49 38.14 -15.19
CA THR A 637 -27.17 39.38 -14.45
C THR A 637 -28.27 40.42 -14.63
N ASN A 638 -28.47 41.24 -13.59
CA ASN A 638 -29.30 42.43 -13.60
C ASN A 638 -30.79 42.21 -13.97
N LEU A 639 -31.48 41.31 -13.27
CA LEU A 639 -32.95 41.31 -13.28
C LEU A 639 -33.43 42.66 -12.73
N ASN A 640 -34.30 43.36 -13.47
CA ASN A 640 -34.93 44.56 -12.92
C ASN A 640 -35.97 44.17 -11.84
N PRO A 641 -36.36 45.10 -10.94
CA PRO A 641 -37.27 44.79 -9.83
C PRO A 641 -38.60 44.17 -10.26
N LYS A 642 -39.10 44.54 -11.46
CA LYS A 642 -40.33 43.98 -12.01
C LYS A 642 -40.13 42.52 -12.46
N GLU A 643 -39.04 42.22 -13.14
CA GLU A 643 -38.70 40.86 -13.59
C GLU A 643 -38.43 39.93 -12.42
N GLU A 644 -37.78 40.42 -11.35
CA GLU A 644 -37.58 39.64 -10.13
C GLU A 644 -38.91 39.34 -9.42
N LYS A 645 -39.81 40.33 -9.34
CA LYS A 645 -41.17 40.14 -8.82
C LYS A 645 -41.97 39.14 -9.65
N ASP A 646 -41.99 39.31 -10.98
CA ASP A 646 -42.70 38.41 -11.90
C ASP A 646 -42.19 36.97 -11.77
N LEU A 647 -40.87 36.78 -11.61
CA LEU A 647 -40.24 35.48 -11.47
C LEU A 647 -40.56 34.83 -10.11
N LYS A 648 -40.60 35.61 -9.02
CA LYS A 648 -41.10 35.14 -7.71
C LYS A 648 -42.55 34.69 -7.76
N GLU A 649 -43.43 35.51 -8.34
CA GLU A 649 -44.86 35.22 -8.46
C GLU A 649 -45.11 33.97 -9.32
N ASP A 650 -44.40 33.83 -10.44
CA ASP A 650 -44.52 32.66 -11.32
C ASP A 650 -44.05 31.37 -10.64
N ILE A 651 -42.92 31.40 -9.92
CA ILE A 651 -42.43 30.23 -9.15
C ILE A 651 -43.42 29.88 -8.04
N LYS A 652 -43.88 30.87 -7.27
CA LYS A 652 -44.87 30.69 -6.21
C LYS A 652 -46.15 30.05 -6.73
N TYR A 653 -46.65 30.55 -7.86
CA TYR A 653 -47.84 30.02 -8.51
C TYR A 653 -47.65 28.54 -8.91
N ILE A 654 -46.50 28.19 -9.49
CA ILE A 654 -46.20 26.80 -9.87
C ILE A 654 -46.18 25.89 -8.63
N ILE A 655 -45.49 26.30 -7.55
CA ILE A 655 -45.40 25.51 -6.31
C ILE A 655 -46.78 25.28 -5.70
N LEU A 656 -47.58 26.33 -5.53
CA LEU A 656 -48.93 26.23 -4.95
C LEU A 656 -49.87 25.41 -5.84
N THR A 657 -49.80 25.60 -7.16
CA THR A 657 -50.60 24.81 -8.11
C THR A 657 -50.26 23.31 -8.01
N LEU A 658 -48.99 22.96 -7.83
CA LEU A 658 -48.58 21.57 -7.63
C LEU A 658 -49.01 21.03 -6.26
N LYS A 659 -48.94 21.85 -5.20
CA LYS A 659 -49.41 21.53 -3.85
C LYS A 659 -50.90 21.15 -3.84
N ASP A 660 -51.71 21.93 -4.54
CA ASP A 660 -53.17 21.71 -4.61
C ASP A 660 -53.56 20.53 -5.53
N ASN A 661 -52.60 19.96 -6.26
CA ASN A 661 -52.81 18.89 -7.25
C ASN A 661 -51.91 17.68 -6.99
N THR A 662 -52.00 17.12 -5.79
CA THR A 662 -51.19 15.98 -5.30
C THR A 662 -51.16 14.78 -6.26
N LYS A 663 -52.29 14.40 -6.88
CA LYS A 663 -52.30 13.31 -7.89
C LYS A 663 -51.40 13.60 -9.09
N HIS A 664 -51.28 14.86 -9.50
CA HIS A 664 -50.37 15.25 -10.58
C HIS A 664 -48.91 15.21 -10.11
N LEU A 665 -48.64 15.73 -8.91
CA LEU A 665 -47.34 15.73 -8.26
C LEU A 665 -46.79 14.31 -8.07
N ASN A 666 -47.58 13.38 -7.53
CA ASN A 666 -47.17 11.99 -7.31
C ASN A 666 -46.89 11.28 -8.64
N ASN A 667 -47.64 11.60 -9.71
CA ASN A 667 -47.34 11.11 -11.06
C ASN A 667 -46.01 11.67 -11.60
N MET A 668 -45.66 12.92 -11.29
CA MET A 668 -44.34 13.48 -11.61
C MET A 668 -43.24 12.74 -10.83
N PHE A 669 -43.44 12.44 -9.54
CA PHE A 669 -42.49 11.65 -8.75
C PHE A 669 -42.33 10.21 -9.24
N VAL A 670 -43.41 9.54 -9.62
CA VAL A 670 -43.34 8.19 -10.23
C VAL A 670 -42.46 8.22 -11.48
N LYS A 671 -42.70 9.20 -12.37
CA LYS A 671 -41.87 9.40 -13.56
C LYS A 671 -40.44 9.76 -13.23
N PHE A 672 -40.24 10.56 -12.17
CA PHE A 672 -38.95 10.90 -11.62
C PHE A 672 -38.12 9.65 -11.33
N ILE A 673 -38.68 8.83 -10.45
CA ILE A 673 -38.11 7.58 -9.99
C ILE A 673 -37.86 6.61 -11.17
N ASP A 674 -38.83 6.48 -12.08
CA ASP A 674 -38.72 5.56 -13.22
C ASP A 674 -37.62 5.93 -14.21
N LYS A 675 -37.17 7.19 -14.26
CA LYS A 675 -36.01 7.60 -15.07
C LYS A 675 -34.70 7.57 -14.29
N VAL A 676 -34.71 8.06 -13.05
CA VAL A 676 -33.52 8.11 -12.21
C VAL A 676 -32.97 6.71 -11.90
N LYS A 677 -33.81 5.67 -11.88
CA LYS A 677 -33.34 4.27 -11.70
C LYS A 677 -32.38 3.77 -12.77
N ASN A 678 -32.40 4.38 -13.97
CA ASN A 678 -31.52 4.02 -15.08
C ASN A 678 -30.36 5.02 -15.25
N TYR A 679 -30.26 5.98 -14.33
CA TYR A 679 -29.22 6.99 -14.35
C TYR A 679 -28.02 6.54 -13.54
N SER A 680 -26.83 6.69 -14.10
CA SER A 680 -25.60 6.39 -13.38
C SER A 680 -25.23 7.56 -12.48
N LEU A 681 -25.52 7.44 -11.18
CA LEU A 681 -24.98 8.35 -10.16
C LEU A 681 -23.46 8.25 -10.08
N TYR A 682 -22.91 7.09 -10.37
CA TYR A 682 -21.47 6.88 -10.38
C TYR A 682 -20.79 7.74 -11.45
N ASP A 683 -21.29 7.71 -12.69
CA ASP A 683 -20.75 8.51 -13.80
C ASP A 683 -20.75 10.01 -13.47
N LEU A 684 -21.76 10.49 -12.75
CA LEU A 684 -21.77 11.87 -12.23
C LEU A 684 -20.64 12.14 -11.24
N ILE A 685 -20.44 11.26 -10.26
CA ILE A 685 -19.41 11.41 -9.22
C ILE A 685 -18.02 11.42 -9.85
N VAL A 686 -17.76 10.55 -10.83
CA VAL A 686 -16.45 10.46 -11.50
C VAL A 686 -16.30 11.48 -12.65
N LYS A 687 -17.34 12.30 -12.90
CA LYS A 687 -17.39 13.33 -13.96
C LYS A 687 -17.18 12.75 -15.36
N LYS A 688 -17.73 11.56 -15.61
CA LYS A 688 -17.82 10.97 -16.95
C LYS A 688 -18.99 11.62 -17.69
N GLU A 689 -18.82 11.92 -18.98
CA GLU A 689 -19.88 12.55 -19.77
C GLU A 689 -21.15 11.67 -19.77
N THR A 690 -22.19 12.14 -19.09
CA THR A 690 -23.47 11.42 -19.06
C THR A 690 -24.24 11.69 -20.34
N LYS A 691 -24.44 10.66 -21.17
CA LYS A 691 -25.19 10.79 -22.44
C LYS A 691 -26.70 11.02 -22.25
N GLN A 692 -27.22 10.79 -21.04
CA GLN A 692 -28.66 10.81 -20.78
C GLN A 692 -29.15 12.18 -20.29
N LYS A 693 -29.97 12.87 -21.10
CA LYS A 693 -30.62 14.15 -20.76
C LYS A 693 -31.87 13.93 -19.90
N ILE A 694 -31.72 13.31 -18.74
CA ILE A 694 -32.86 12.93 -17.87
C ILE A 694 -33.63 14.17 -17.39
N PHE A 695 -32.93 15.25 -17.03
CA PHE A 695 -33.50 16.47 -16.45
C PHE A 695 -34.24 17.41 -17.43
N LYS A 696 -34.46 17.03 -18.70
CA LYS A 696 -35.29 17.84 -19.62
C LYS A 696 -36.74 17.90 -19.14
N LEU A 697 -37.35 19.08 -19.06
CA LEU A 697 -38.74 19.26 -18.57
C LEU A 697 -39.77 18.34 -19.25
N ASN A 698 -39.67 18.17 -20.58
CA ASN A 698 -40.56 17.33 -21.38
C ASN A 698 -40.52 15.84 -20.99
N ASN A 699 -39.50 15.43 -20.23
CA ASN A 699 -39.38 14.07 -19.72
C ASN A 699 -40.24 13.80 -18.49
N TRP A 700 -40.67 14.83 -17.76
CA TRP A 700 -41.35 14.67 -16.47
C TRP A 700 -42.83 15.04 -16.54
N ILE A 701 -43.19 15.94 -17.45
CA ILE A 701 -44.57 16.42 -17.61
C ILE A 701 -45.31 15.49 -18.60
N SER A 702 -46.36 14.77 -18.18
CA SER A 702 -47.34 14.23 -19.15
C SER A 702 -48.34 15.31 -19.50
N LEU A 703 -48.36 15.68 -20.77
CA LEU A 703 -49.44 16.50 -21.31
C LEU A 703 -50.77 15.73 -21.28
N PHE A 704 -50.77 14.42 -21.55
CA PHE A 704 -51.99 13.66 -21.84
C PHE A 704 -52.99 13.44 -20.69
N SER A 705 -52.59 13.47 -19.42
CA SER A 705 -53.49 13.19 -18.28
C SER A 705 -53.95 14.42 -17.50
N PHE A 706 -53.37 15.61 -17.76
CA PHE A 706 -53.65 16.85 -17.03
C PHE A 706 -53.43 18.09 -17.91
N LEU A 707 -53.92 18.07 -19.16
CA LEU A 707 -53.70 19.11 -20.19
C LEU A 707 -53.93 20.54 -19.65
N PHE A 708 -55.00 20.75 -18.88
CA PHE A 708 -55.37 22.07 -18.37
C PHE A 708 -54.41 22.58 -17.27
N LEU A 709 -54.01 21.70 -16.35
CA LEU A 709 -53.02 22.02 -15.31
C LEU A 709 -51.63 22.24 -15.92
N ALA A 710 -51.24 21.38 -16.86
CA ALA A 710 -49.98 21.48 -17.60
C ALA A 710 -49.91 22.76 -18.44
N SER A 711 -51.05 23.24 -18.99
CA SER A 711 -51.15 24.54 -19.67
C SER A 711 -50.96 25.73 -18.73
N LYS A 712 -51.62 25.71 -17.56
CA LYS A 712 -51.47 26.75 -16.51
C LYS A 712 -50.02 26.87 -16.02
N ILE A 713 -49.42 25.75 -15.66
CA ILE A 713 -48.00 25.68 -15.22
C ILE A 713 -47.06 26.01 -16.39
N GLY A 714 -47.36 25.52 -17.59
CA GLY A 714 -46.56 25.75 -18.81
C GLY A 714 -46.45 27.22 -19.19
N ARG A 715 -47.54 28.00 -19.08
CA ARG A 715 -47.52 29.45 -19.34
C ARG A 715 -46.53 30.18 -18.41
N ARG A 716 -46.49 29.80 -17.14
CA ARG A 716 -45.59 30.37 -16.12
C ARG A 716 -44.13 29.98 -16.40
N PHE A 717 -43.88 28.71 -16.72
CA PHE A 717 -42.55 28.26 -17.17
C PHE A 717 -42.06 29.00 -18.42
N LEU A 718 -42.93 29.28 -19.39
CA LEU A 718 -42.57 30.05 -20.58
C LEU A 718 -42.19 31.49 -20.23
N ASN A 719 -42.88 32.12 -19.28
CA ASN A 719 -42.53 33.47 -18.82
C ASN A 719 -41.18 33.47 -18.07
N ILE A 720 -40.97 32.53 -17.15
CA ILE A 720 -39.67 32.33 -16.49
C ILE A 720 -38.55 32.15 -17.53
N LYS A 721 -38.76 31.27 -18.52
CA LYS A 721 -37.79 31.03 -19.61
C LYS A 721 -37.53 32.30 -20.43
N ARG A 722 -38.55 33.12 -20.69
CA ARG A 722 -38.43 34.40 -21.39
C ARG A 722 -37.58 35.39 -20.60
N ILE A 723 -37.83 35.54 -19.30
CA ILE A 723 -37.06 36.41 -18.40
C ILE A 723 -35.60 35.96 -18.34
N ILE A 724 -35.36 34.66 -18.19
CA ILE A 724 -34.01 34.07 -18.19
C ILE A 724 -33.29 34.35 -19.51
N ASN A 725 -33.91 34.05 -20.66
CA ASN A 725 -33.28 34.22 -21.97
C ASN A 725 -32.96 35.69 -22.28
N LYS A 726 -33.77 36.64 -21.80
CA LYS A 726 -33.55 38.07 -21.99
C LYS A 726 -32.29 38.56 -21.27
N ASN A 727 -31.99 37.98 -20.11
CA ASN A 727 -30.97 38.48 -19.18
C ASN A 727 -29.77 37.53 -19.04
N LYS A 728 -29.66 36.54 -19.94
CA LYS A 728 -28.57 35.57 -19.97
C LYS A 728 -27.31 36.19 -20.58
N ILE A 729 -26.16 36.03 -19.92
CA ILE A 729 -24.84 36.39 -20.44
C ILE A 729 -24.34 35.37 -21.46
#